data_AF-A0A2W4LSC5-F1
#
_entry.id   AF-A0A2W4LSC5-F1
#
_cell.length_a   1.000
_cell.length_b   1.000
_cell.length_c   1.000
_cell.angle_alpha   90.00
_cell.angle_beta   90.00
_cell.angle_gamma   90.00
#
_symmetry.space_group_name_H-M   'P 1'
#
loop_
_entity.id
_entity.type
_entity.pdbx_description
1 polymer ?
#
loop_
_entity_poly.entity_id
_entity_poly.type
_entity_poly.pdbx_seq_one_letter_code
_entity_poly.pdbx_strand_id
1 'polypeptide(L)'
;MNGVVGARSFRFGVPTAAALWLATAAALGAAGCSNGLAAAPPDLDDSGQTPGHNNPSTPGTGSTPGGSTNPGGTNNPGGSTNPGGGTNNPGGSTTNPGGGTNNPGGGTTNPGGGTNNPGGGTTNPGGGTNNPGGGTTDPNDPTPVIPDPGAPLSDCSTPGPRLVRRLTSTQYRNTLVDLFQDQNVPEEIVLSDPAINGFTIDADALIIRDLGAELLMNYAESVAAWAVQNKKYQISPCTSHDQACRRRFIESFGRKVYRQPLSEEQIAAYEQLMAAENTFEDGLHVAVTAFLQSPYLLYRRELGSPDAGTPGQFKLTPYEIASQLSYFLTDSMPDQELLDAAAQGRLESLEDIDREAERLLRTDRAKATLAHFLESWLETDGLIGKAKDPNVFNLTESLRTAMLGETRQFFLDHLFNGGTVSDLFMSRHTFVNQELASFYGLSGVNASGFTRVDLTGTMRPPGLLGHGSFLTMHALPDNSSPVQRAFVVRERLLCHDLPPVPENLDTNLKPPEGVKTNRERYVRHSEDDVCAACHQHLDPVGFAFEHYDAFGRYRDQENGVPIDATGVLTNVPEGEVPLDGVESLATYLASSDAVRSCLVRYWTYFAYGRDQWAQKECNHDSVRREASNNGYTLKSILTGILHAPHFTRRVQDQ
;
A
#
# COMPACT_ATOMS: atom_id res chain seq x y z
N MET A 1 30.54 -62.55 -4.09
CA MET A 1 29.14 -62.30 -3.66
C MET A 1 29.19 -61.31 -2.50
N ASN A 2 28.19 -60.43 -2.44
CA ASN A 2 27.76 -59.54 -1.35
C ASN A 2 28.78 -59.16 -0.25
N GLY A 3 29.19 -57.89 -0.25
CA GLY A 3 29.75 -57.17 0.90
C GLY A 3 28.95 -55.89 1.16
N VAL A 4 28.85 -55.46 2.42
CA VAL A 4 27.99 -54.33 2.84
C VAL A 4 28.72 -52.99 2.67
N VAL A 5 28.02 -51.98 2.13
CA VAL A 5 28.38 -50.56 2.27
C VAL A 5 27.11 -49.78 2.64
N GLY A 6 27.14 -49.04 3.74
CA GLY A 6 26.02 -48.22 4.19
C GLY A 6 26.21 -46.74 3.84
N ALA A 7 25.20 -46.11 3.26
CA ALA A 7 25.19 -44.66 3.05
C ALA A 7 24.81 -43.93 4.35
N ARG A 8 25.64 -42.96 4.79
CA ARG A 8 25.29 -42.05 5.89
C ARG A 8 24.56 -40.84 5.35
N SER A 9 23.30 -40.67 5.74
CA SER A 9 22.57 -39.41 5.59
C SER A 9 22.97 -38.45 6.73
N PHE A 10 23.61 -37.33 6.38
CA PHE A 10 23.81 -36.23 7.32
C PHE A 10 22.51 -35.43 7.44
N ARG A 11 21.93 -35.42 8.64
CA ARG A 11 20.95 -34.40 9.05
C ARG A 11 21.70 -33.30 9.79
N PHE A 12 21.64 -32.07 9.28
CA PHE A 12 22.00 -30.91 10.10
C PHE A 12 20.87 -30.63 11.09
N GLY A 13 21.22 -30.50 12.36
CA GLY A 13 20.30 -30.10 13.43
C GLY A 13 20.42 -28.61 13.69
N VAL A 14 19.73 -27.81 12.88
CA VAL A 14 19.55 -26.37 13.14
C VAL A 14 18.43 -26.21 14.19
N PRO A 15 18.56 -25.35 15.22
CA PRO A 15 17.45 -25.05 16.12
C PRO A 15 16.29 -24.43 15.33
N THR A 16 15.05 -24.86 15.62
CA THR A 16 13.87 -24.45 14.84
C THR A 16 13.55 -22.95 15.00
N ALA A 17 13.08 -22.32 13.92
CA ALA A 17 12.84 -20.88 13.83
C ALA A 17 11.91 -20.28 14.91
N ALA A 18 11.10 -21.11 15.57
CA ALA A 18 10.33 -20.73 16.76
C ALA A 18 11.19 -20.10 17.87
N ALA A 19 12.46 -20.50 18.00
CA ALA A 19 13.39 -19.88 18.94
C ALA A 19 13.76 -18.44 18.57
N LEU A 20 13.84 -18.13 17.27
CA LEU A 20 14.17 -16.79 16.75
C LEU A 20 12.99 -15.83 16.95
N TRP A 21 11.76 -16.31 16.73
CA TRP A 21 10.51 -15.59 17.04
C TRP A 21 10.38 -15.27 18.54
N LEU A 22 10.66 -16.23 19.42
CA LEU A 22 10.61 -16.01 20.87
C LEU A 22 11.68 -15.02 21.35
N ALA A 23 12.88 -15.01 20.75
CA ALA A 23 13.94 -14.07 21.10
C ALA A 23 13.58 -12.62 20.73
N THR A 24 13.03 -12.37 19.54
CA THR A 24 12.62 -11.02 19.12
C THR A 24 11.34 -10.55 19.82
N ALA A 25 10.42 -11.45 20.16
CA ALA A 25 9.25 -11.13 20.98
C ALA A 25 9.62 -10.77 22.44
N ALA A 26 10.58 -11.48 23.04
CA ALA A 26 11.05 -11.20 24.41
C ALA A 26 11.64 -9.79 24.56
N ALA A 27 12.38 -9.31 23.55
CA ALA A 27 12.95 -7.96 23.53
C ALA A 27 11.89 -6.82 23.53
N LEU A 28 10.66 -7.11 23.09
CA LEU A 28 9.54 -6.16 23.20
C LEU A 28 8.83 -6.21 24.56
N GLY A 29 8.90 -7.34 25.28
CA GLY A 29 8.27 -7.50 26.61
C GLY A 29 9.08 -6.94 27.77
N ALA A 30 10.41 -6.81 27.64
CA ALA A 30 11.30 -6.45 28.74
C ALA A 30 11.33 -4.94 29.10
N ALA A 31 10.83 -4.06 28.23
CA ALA A 31 10.98 -2.61 28.34
C ALA A 31 9.77 -1.87 28.95
N GLY A 32 8.92 -2.55 29.73
CA GLY A 32 7.56 -2.04 30.00
C GLY A 32 6.86 -2.42 31.31
N CYS A 33 7.56 -2.81 32.38
CA CYS A 33 6.94 -2.92 33.72
C CYS A 33 7.95 -2.83 34.88
N SER A 34 7.92 -1.75 35.67
CA SER A 34 8.63 -1.64 36.96
C SER A 34 8.07 -0.53 37.86
N ASN A 35 7.22 -0.92 38.81
CA ASN A 35 6.85 -0.23 40.06
C ASN A 35 6.12 1.13 39.99
N GLY A 36 4.95 1.21 40.66
CA GLY A 36 4.17 2.45 40.81
C GLY A 36 2.95 2.38 41.73
N LEU A 37 2.85 1.38 42.63
CA LEU A 37 1.72 1.29 43.59
C LEU A 37 2.03 2.06 44.88
N ALA A 38 1.18 3.03 45.20
CA ALA A 38 1.26 3.84 46.42
C ALA A 38 0.54 3.18 47.60
N ALA A 39 0.91 3.59 48.83
CA ALA A 39 0.50 2.92 50.07
C ALA A 39 -0.72 3.55 50.77
N ALA A 40 -1.37 2.74 51.61
CA ALA A 40 -2.39 3.10 52.59
C ALA A 40 -2.12 2.29 53.90
N PRO A 41 -2.65 2.70 55.08
CA PRO A 41 -1.89 2.57 56.34
C PRO A 41 -2.02 1.23 57.11
N PRO A 42 -1.15 0.99 58.12
CA PRO A 42 -1.11 -0.25 58.90
C PRO A 42 -1.98 -0.21 60.17
N ASP A 43 -2.15 -1.38 60.79
CA ASP A 43 -2.53 -1.51 62.21
C ASP A 43 -1.75 -2.68 62.88
N LEU A 44 -1.83 -2.76 64.21
CA LEU A 44 -1.00 -3.60 65.11
C LEU A 44 -1.43 -5.11 65.09
N ASP A 45 -0.68 -6.11 65.56
CA ASP A 45 0.03 -6.27 66.86
C ASP A 45 0.98 -7.52 66.90
N ASP A 46 1.65 -7.77 68.03
CA ASP A 46 2.33 -8.96 68.61
C ASP A 46 2.48 -10.30 67.79
N SER A 47 3.50 -11.16 67.94
CA SER A 47 4.63 -11.30 68.89
C SER A 47 5.69 -12.29 68.34
N GLY A 48 6.85 -12.49 69.02
CA GLY A 48 7.46 -13.85 69.07
C GLY A 48 8.92 -14.12 68.64
N GLN A 49 9.89 -13.73 69.49
CA GLN A 49 11.15 -14.47 69.78
C GLN A 49 12.32 -14.53 68.74
N THR A 50 13.52 -14.86 69.29
CA THR A 50 14.89 -14.66 68.77
C THR A 50 15.81 -15.82 69.27
N PRO A 51 17.16 -15.89 69.07
CA PRO A 51 18.11 -15.35 68.06
C PRO A 51 19.17 -16.38 67.55
N GLY A 52 20.07 -15.95 66.63
CA GLY A 52 21.45 -16.48 66.47
C GLY A 52 21.74 -17.30 65.19
N HIS A 53 22.97 -17.36 64.65
CA HIS A 53 24.24 -16.69 65.00
C HIS A 53 25.24 -16.67 63.81
N ASN A 54 25.99 -15.56 63.67
CA ASN A 54 27.38 -15.41 63.17
C ASN A 54 27.79 -15.71 61.71
N ASN A 55 28.87 -15.01 61.32
CA ASN A 55 29.63 -14.92 60.04
C ASN A 55 31.14 -15.11 60.39
N PRO A 56 32.18 -14.95 59.53
CA PRO A 56 32.43 -15.20 58.08
C PRO A 56 33.59 -16.21 57.84
N SER A 57 34.04 -16.43 56.58
CA SER A 57 35.48 -16.36 56.14
C SER A 57 35.76 -16.83 54.68
N THR A 58 36.87 -16.35 54.10
CA THR A 58 37.53 -16.72 52.80
C THR A 58 39.07 -16.80 53.04
N PRO A 59 40.05 -16.76 52.07
CA PRO A 59 40.11 -16.95 50.59
C PRO A 59 41.34 -17.82 50.08
N GLY A 60 41.57 -17.90 48.74
CA GLY A 60 42.89 -18.19 48.10
C GLY A 60 43.00 -19.43 47.17
N THR A 61 43.99 -19.63 46.24
CA THR A 61 45.02 -18.77 45.57
C THR A 61 45.74 -19.53 44.40
N GLY A 62 46.09 -18.87 43.27
CA GLY A 62 47.14 -19.27 42.27
C GLY A 62 46.82 -20.41 41.26
N SER A 63 47.57 -20.68 40.17
CA SER A 63 48.60 -19.96 39.37
C SER A 63 48.96 -20.72 38.04
N THR A 64 49.66 -20.12 37.07
CA THR A 64 50.01 -20.63 35.69
C THR A 64 51.53 -21.00 35.54
N PRO A 65 52.24 -21.18 34.36
CA PRO A 65 51.89 -21.35 32.91
C PRO A 65 52.75 -22.42 32.09
N GLY A 66 52.57 -22.52 30.75
CA GLY A 66 53.53 -23.13 29.76
C GLY A 66 53.03 -24.39 28.97
N GLY A 67 53.42 -24.74 27.73
CA GLY A 67 54.40 -24.20 26.75
C GLY A 67 54.26 -24.81 25.31
N SER A 68 55.21 -24.56 24.38
CA SER A 68 55.19 -24.85 22.91
C SER A 68 55.39 -26.34 22.49
N THR A 69 55.16 -26.81 21.23
CA THR A 69 56.00 -26.68 19.99
C THR A 69 55.33 -27.16 18.66
N ASN A 70 56.05 -27.08 17.52
CA ASN A 70 55.75 -27.56 16.13
C ASN A 70 57.03 -28.31 15.57
N PRO A 71 57.34 -28.61 14.27
CA PRO A 71 56.66 -28.44 12.95
C PRO A 71 56.77 -29.60 11.89
N GLY A 72 56.11 -29.45 10.72
CA GLY A 72 56.47 -30.07 9.41
C GLY A 72 55.73 -31.36 8.98
N GLY A 73 55.63 -31.75 7.69
CA GLY A 73 55.98 -31.05 6.44
C GLY A 73 55.83 -31.90 5.13
N THR A 74 55.59 -31.22 3.99
CA THR A 74 55.86 -31.60 2.56
C THR A 74 55.46 -32.96 1.94
N ASN A 75 54.76 -32.96 0.78
CA ASN A 75 55.29 -33.43 -0.54
C ASN A 75 54.27 -33.41 -1.72
N ASN A 76 54.78 -33.34 -2.97
CA ASN A 76 54.05 -33.40 -4.26
C ASN A 76 55.01 -33.84 -5.40
N PRO A 77 54.64 -34.76 -6.32
CA PRO A 77 54.49 -34.45 -7.76
C PRO A 77 53.26 -35.17 -8.40
N GLY A 78 52.64 -34.79 -9.53
CA GLY A 78 53.15 -34.48 -10.88
C GLY A 78 53.21 -35.75 -11.78
N GLY A 79 52.66 -35.84 -13.01
CA GLY A 79 51.83 -34.94 -13.84
C GLY A 79 51.63 -35.48 -15.30
N SER A 80 50.83 -34.78 -16.14
CA SER A 80 50.54 -35.07 -17.58
C SER A 80 49.67 -36.32 -17.89
N THR A 81 48.96 -36.50 -19.03
CA THR A 81 48.93 -35.83 -20.36
C THR A 81 47.49 -35.55 -20.89
N ASN A 82 47.38 -34.85 -22.03
CA ASN A 82 46.16 -34.63 -22.88
C ASN A 82 46.45 -35.29 -24.28
N PRO A 83 45.50 -35.50 -25.26
CA PRO A 83 44.61 -34.47 -25.82
C PRO A 83 43.20 -34.88 -26.33
N GLY A 84 42.19 -34.04 -26.05
CA GLY A 84 41.33 -33.34 -27.04
C GLY A 84 40.30 -34.09 -27.94
N GLY A 85 39.19 -33.39 -28.25
CA GLY A 85 38.43 -33.63 -29.50
C GLY A 85 36.89 -33.46 -29.48
N GLY A 86 36.40 -32.26 -29.81
CA GLY A 86 35.16 -32.05 -30.58
C GLY A 86 33.79 -32.19 -29.88
N THR A 87 33.09 -31.06 -29.72
CA THR A 87 31.64 -31.01 -29.44
C THR A 87 30.90 -30.34 -30.60
N ASN A 88 30.03 -31.08 -31.30
CA ASN A 88 29.05 -30.52 -32.24
C ASN A 88 27.64 -30.70 -31.66
N ASN A 89 26.88 -29.62 -31.63
CA ASN A 89 25.51 -29.57 -31.13
C ASN A 89 24.49 -29.72 -32.28
N PRO A 90 23.45 -30.55 -32.11
CA PRO A 90 22.15 -30.30 -32.73
C PRO A 90 21.06 -30.15 -31.66
N GLY A 91 20.39 -28.99 -31.66
CA GLY A 91 19.24 -28.75 -30.78
C GLY A 91 18.03 -29.61 -31.17
N GLY A 92 17.29 -30.09 -30.17
CA GLY A 92 16.05 -30.86 -30.35
C GLY A 92 14.98 -30.38 -29.37
N SER A 93 13.80 -30.04 -29.88
CA SER A 93 12.63 -29.67 -29.08
C SER A 93 12.06 -30.89 -28.36
N THR A 94 11.69 -30.74 -27.07
CA THR A 94 10.89 -31.72 -26.34
C THR A 94 9.70 -31.05 -25.66
N THR A 95 8.50 -31.38 -26.14
CA THR A 95 7.25 -31.14 -25.42
C THR A 95 7.17 -32.05 -24.20
N ASN A 96 6.64 -31.57 -23.08
CA ASN A 96 6.58 -32.30 -21.82
C ASN A 96 5.17 -32.89 -21.57
N PRO A 97 4.96 -34.22 -21.66
CA PRO A 97 3.67 -34.84 -21.33
C PRO A 97 3.56 -35.13 -19.82
N GLY A 98 2.56 -34.57 -19.16
CA GLY A 98 2.32 -34.79 -17.73
C GLY A 98 1.94 -36.24 -17.40
N GLY A 99 2.75 -36.92 -16.58
CA GLY A 99 2.46 -38.26 -16.08
C GLY A 99 1.68 -38.23 -14.76
N GLY A 100 0.39 -38.57 -14.79
CA GLY A 100 -0.41 -38.78 -13.59
C GLY A 100 -0.13 -40.13 -12.93
N THR A 101 -0.12 -40.19 -11.59
CA THR A 101 0.05 -41.42 -10.81
C THR A 101 -1.22 -41.79 -10.07
N ASN A 102 -1.72 -43.01 -10.31
CA ASN A 102 -2.89 -43.55 -9.62
C ASN A 102 -2.49 -44.17 -8.27
N ASN A 103 -3.31 -43.99 -7.23
CA ASN A 103 -3.19 -44.71 -5.96
C ASN A 103 -4.59 -45.18 -5.50
N PRO A 104 -4.84 -46.49 -5.25
CA PRO A 104 -6.20 -47.00 -5.10
C PRO A 104 -6.66 -47.26 -3.65
N GLY A 105 -7.94 -46.99 -3.38
CA GLY A 105 -8.78 -47.84 -2.52
C GLY A 105 -8.86 -47.52 -1.02
N GLY A 106 -9.99 -46.94 -0.61
CA GLY A 106 -10.38 -46.81 0.81
C GLY A 106 -11.76 -46.15 0.93
N GLY A 107 -12.84 -46.92 0.78
CA GLY A 107 -14.20 -46.37 0.64
C GLY A 107 -15.15 -46.73 1.79
N THR A 108 -16.17 -45.89 1.98
CA THR A 108 -17.43 -46.20 2.68
C THR A 108 -18.61 -45.60 1.91
N THR A 109 -19.82 -46.13 2.12
CA THR A 109 -21.08 -45.74 1.45
C THR A 109 -21.79 -44.63 2.25
N ASN A 110 -22.77 -43.86 1.75
CA ASN A 110 -24.01 -44.21 1.04
C ASN A 110 -24.54 -43.01 0.15
N PRO A 111 -25.68 -43.11 -0.57
CA PRO A 111 -25.85 -42.43 -1.87
C PRO A 111 -26.89 -41.29 -1.92
N GLY A 112 -26.88 -40.54 -3.04
CA GLY A 112 -27.93 -39.57 -3.40
C GLY A 112 -27.99 -39.28 -4.91
N GLY A 113 -29.03 -39.81 -5.58
CA GLY A 113 -29.53 -39.54 -6.94
C GLY A 113 -28.69 -38.72 -7.94
N GLY A 114 -28.24 -39.38 -9.03
CA GLY A 114 -27.71 -38.72 -10.22
C GLY A 114 -28.67 -38.75 -11.42
N THR A 115 -28.58 -37.75 -12.30
CA THR A 115 -29.17 -37.77 -13.66
C THR A 115 -28.16 -37.20 -14.65
N ASN A 116 -27.79 -37.99 -15.66
CA ASN A 116 -26.89 -37.55 -16.74
C ASN A 116 -27.70 -37.18 -17.99
N ASN A 117 -27.38 -36.04 -18.61
CA ASN A 117 -27.47 -35.90 -20.07
C ASN A 117 -26.48 -34.81 -20.54
N PRO A 118 -25.86 -34.92 -21.73
CA PRO A 118 -24.78 -34.03 -22.12
C PRO A 118 -25.27 -32.77 -22.86
N GLY A 119 -24.54 -31.67 -22.70
CA GLY A 119 -24.70 -30.46 -23.50
C GLY A 119 -23.37 -29.74 -23.66
N GLY A 120 -22.87 -29.62 -24.89
CA GLY A 120 -21.73 -28.76 -25.19
C GLY A 120 -22.19 -27.30 -25.19
N GLY A 121 -21.76 -26.53 -24.19
CA GLY A 121 -21.99 -25.08 -24.10
C GLY A 121 -20.67 -24.33 -24.18
N THR A 122 -20.63 -23.26 -24.98
CA THR A 122 -19.44 -22.40 -25.09
C THR A 122 -19.18 -21.67 -23.78
N THR A 123 -17.98 -21.81 -23.22
CA THR A 123 -17.51 -21.01 -22.09
C THR A 123 -17.27 -19.58 -22.54
N ASN A 124 -18.34 -18.79 -22.63
CA ASN A 124 -18.22 -17.34 -22.57
C ASN A 124 -17.71 -17.01 -21.16
N PRO A 125 -16.54 -16.39 -20.98
CA PRO A 125 -16.06 -16.06 -19.65
C PRO A 125 -17.02 -15.04 -19.04
N GLY A 126 -17.75 -15.44 -18.00
CA GLY A 126 -18.58 -14.52 -17.23
C GLY A 126 -17.69 -13.40 -16.73
N GLY A 127 -18.05 -12.16 -17.05
CA GLY A 127 -17.30 -11.00 -16.58
C GLY A 127 -17.27 -11.03 -15.06
N GLY A 128 -16.08 -11.14 -14.48
CA GLY A 128 -15.91 -11.09 -13.03
C GLY A 128 -16.42 -9.75 -12.53
N THR A 129 -17.60 -9.75 -11.92
CA THR A 129 -18.10 -8.62 -11.14
C THR A 129 -17.26 -8.52 -9.88
N ASN A 130 -16.10 -7.87 -10.01
CA ASN A 130 -15.45 -7.22 -8.86
C ASN A 130 -16.47 -6.22 -8.34
N ASN A 131 -17.24 -6.63 -7.32
CA ASN A 131 -18.32 -5.84 -6.75
C ASN A 131 -17.67 -4.63 -6.05
N PRO A 132 -17.88 -3.39 -6.54
CA PRO A 132 -17.22 -2.22 -5.95
C PRO A 132 -17.71 -2.03 -4.51
N GLY A 133 -16.78 -1.75 -3.59
CA GLY A 133 -17.14 -1.44 -2.20
C GLY A 133 -17.72 -2.59 -1.37
N GLY A 134 -17.63 -3.85 -1.81
CA GLY A 134 -18.08 -5.04 -1.06
C GLY A 134 -17.24 -5.41 0.16
N GLY A 135 -16.78 -4.42 0.95
CA GLY A 135 -16.07 -4.65 2.20
C GLY A 135 -17.02 -5.19 3.27
N THR A 136 -16.59 -6.23 3.99
CA THR A 136 -17.38 -6.81 5.09
C THR A 136 -17.31 -5.92 6.33
N THR A 137 -18.05 -4.81 6.31
CA THR A 137 -18.31 -4.00 7.51
C THR A 137 -19.12 -4.81 8.51
N ASP A 138 -18.73 -4.77 9.78
CA ASP A 138 -19.60 -5.25 10.85
C ASP A 138 -20.81 -4.28 10.92
N PRO A 139 -22.08 -4.73 10.87
CA PRO A 139 -23.24 -3.86 11.02
C PRO A 139 -23.33 -3.15 12.39
N ASN A 140 -22.39 -3.41 13.31
CA ASN A 140 -22.21 -2.71 14.58
C ASN A 140 -21.07 -1.67 14.58
N ASP A 141 -20.28 -1.55 13.50
CA ASP A 141 -19.20 -0.56 13.38
C ASP A 141 -19.78 0.86 13.24
N PRO A 142 -19.49 1.83 14.13
CA PRO A 142 -20.01 3.19 14.02
C PRO A 142 -19.51 3.87 12.75
N THR A 143 -20.42 4.07 11.79
CA THR A 143 -20.08 4.54 10.44
C THR A 143 -19.26 5.84 10.45
N PRO A 144 -18.28 6.00 9.53
CA PRO A 144 -17.50 7.23 9.36
C PRO A 144 -18.31 8.49 8.99
N VAL A 145 -19.08 9.04 9.93
CA VAL A 145 -19.76 10.33 9.81
C VAL A 145 -18.71 11.43 9.62
N ILE A 146 -18.58 11.92 8.38
CA ILE A 146 -17.90 13.18 8.12
C ILE A 146 -18.80 14.32 8.66
N PRO A 147 -18.27 15.28 9.42
CA PRO A 147 -19.01 16.48 9.82
C PRO A 147 -19.57 17.24 8.62
N ASP A 148 -20.63 17.99 8.86
CA ASP A 148 -21.13 19.01 7.93
C ASP A 148 -19.94 19.84 7.36
N PRO A 149 -19.74 19.85 6.02
CA PRO A 149 -18.69 20.63 5.38
C PRO A 149 -18.76 22.14 5.69
N GLY A 150 -19.95 22.66 6.03
CA GLY A 150 -20.18 24.03 6.48
C GLY A 150 -19.99 24.26 7.99
N ALA A 151 -19.64 23.24 8.77
CA ALA A 151 -19.40 23.38 10.20
C ALA A 151 -18.19 24.30 10.50
N PRO A 152 -18.25 25.15 11.55
CA PRO A 152 -17.10 25.97 11.95
C PRO A 152 -15.91 25.10 12.35
N LEU A 153 -14.78 25.25 11.64
CA LEU A 153 -13.54 24.47 11.84
C LEU A 153 -13.03 24.59 13.29
N SER A 154 -13.13 23.51 14.05
CA SER A 154 -12.86 23.48 15.49
C SER A 154 -11.38 23.69 15.82
N ASP A 155 -11.06 24.44 16.88
CA ASP A 155 -9.68 24.62 17.34
C ASP A 155 -9.22 23.45 18.22
N CYS A 156 -9.36 22.24 17.68
CA CYS A 156 -9.01 20.98 18.32
C CYS A 156 -7.68 20.46 17.78
N SER A 157 -6.69 20.27 18.66
CA SER A 157 -5.35 19.79 18.31
C SER A 157 -5.09 18.33 18.70
N THR A 158 -6.14 17.54 18.95
CA THR A 158 -6.03 16.15 19.42
C THR A 158 -5.52 15.22 18.32
N PRO A 159 -4.32 14.60 18.45
CA PRO A 159 -3.84 13.63 17.47
C PRO A 159 -4.52 12.26 17.66
N GLY A 160 -4.54 11.44 16.60
CA GLY A 160 -4.96 10.04 16.70
C GLY A 160 -4.00 9.14 17.50
N PRO A 161 -4.42 7.88 17.77
CA PRO A 161 -3.73 6.95 18.66
C PRO A 161 -2.39 6.47 18.12
N ARG A 162 -1.51 6.02 19.02
CA ARG A 162 -0.26 5.30 18.72
C ARG A 162 -0.56 4.04 17.91
N LEU A 163 0.21 3.76 16.88
CA LEU A 163 -0.01 2.59 16.02
C LEU A 163 1.29 1.95 15.52
N VAL A 164 1.17 0.70 15.06
CA VAL A 164 2.25 -0.07 14.42
C VAL A 164 1.66 -0.71 13.17
N ARG A 165 1.84 -0.07 12.00
CA ARG A 165 1.24 -0.51 10.73
C ARG A 165 2.22 -1.26 9.86
N ARG A 166 1.79 -2.37 9.25
CA ARG A 166 2.61 -3.14 8.32
C ARG A 166 2.89 -2.30 7.06
N LEU A 167 4.02 -2.53 6.42
CA LEU A 167 4.26 -2.06 5.05
C LEU A 167 3.34 -2.80 4.08
N THR A 168 2.78 -2.09 3.11
CA THR A 168 2.14 -2.73 1.94
C THR A 168 3.16 -3.52 1.13
N SER A 169 2.71 -4.42 0.25
CA SER A 169 3.55 -5.15 -0.69
C SER A 169 4.43 -4.21 -1.53
N THR A 170 3.85 -3.09 -1.99
CA THR A 170 4.54 -2.03 -2.72
C THR A 170 5.60 -1.35 -1.86
N GLN A 171 5.26 -0.93 -0.64
CA GLN A 171 6.19 -0.29 0.29
C GLN A 171 7.33 -1.22 0.71
N TYR A 172 7.04 -2.50 0.91
CA TYR A 172 8.02 -3.53 1.22
C TYR A 172 8.97 -3.73 0.04
N ARG A 173 8.45 -3.93 -1.19
CA ARG A 173 9.28 -4.02 -2.41
C ARG A 173 10.14 -2.78 -2.63
N ASN A 174 9.57 -1.58 -2.56
CA ASN A 174 10.29 -0.31 -2.71
C ASN A 174 11.43 -0.20 -1.68
N THR A 175 11.17 -0.61 -0.44
CA THR A 175 12.17 -0.62 0.63
C THR A 175 13.30 -1.60 0.33
N LEU A 176 13.02 -2.81 -0.17
CA LEU A 176 14.09 -3.74 -0.57
C LEU A 176 14.89 -3.20 -1.77
N VAL A 177 14.20 -2.63 -2.76
CA VAL A 177 14.82 -2.00 -3.94
C VAL A 177 15.79 -0.87 -3.53
N ASP A 178 15.45 -0.05 -2.54
CA ASP A 178 16.33 1.00 -2.00
C ASP A 178 17.44 0.47 -1.08
N LEU A 179 17.13 -0.54 -0.26
CA LEU A 179 18.07 -1.17 0.67
C LEU A 179 19.23 -1.84 -0.08
N PHE A 180 18.92 -2.53 -1.18
CA PHE A 180 19.88 -3.20 -2.08
C PHE A 180 20.30 -2.36 -3.29
N GLN A 181 19.63 -1.21 -3.53
CA GLN A 181 19.84 -0.31 -4.66
C GLN A 181 19.80 -1.06 -6.01
N ASP A 182 18.75 -1.87 -6.21
CA ASP A 182 18.52 -2.65 -7.43
C ASP A 182 17.04 -2.95 -7.63
N GLN A 183 16.56 -2.84 -8.87
CA GLN A 183 15.20 -3.25 -9.26
C GLN A 183 15.08 -4.78 -9.33
N ASN A 184 16.20 -5.48 -9.58
CA ASN A 184 16.30 -6.93 -9.76
C ASN A 184 16.32 -7.72 -8.44
N VAL A 185 15.93 -7.11 -7.31
CA VAL A 185 15.55 -7.84 -6.10
C VAL A 185 14.45 -8.84 -6.47
N PRO A 186 14.50 -10.11 -6.01
CA PRO A 186 13.45 -11.11 -6.27
C PRO A 186 12.05 -10.58 -5.97
N GLU A 187 11.07 -10.99 -6.79
CA GLU A 187 9.69 -10.50 -6.71
C GLU A 187 8.73 -11.66 -6.43
N GLU A 188 8.02 -11.57 -5.31
CA GLU A 188 7.09 -12.60 -4.84
C GLU A 188 5.96 -11.96 -4.02
N ILE A 189 4.72 -12.41 -4.22
CA ILE A 189 3.54 -11.90 -3.51
C ILE A 189 3.41 -12.67 -2.18
N VAL A 190 4.14 -12.22 -1.18
CA VAL A 190 4.16 -12.80 0.18
C VAL A 190 3.31 -12.05 1.21
N LEU A 191 2.68 -10.95 0.78
CA LEU A 191 1.80 -10.11 1.57
C LEU A 191 0.44 -10.01 0.86
N SER A 192 -0.62 -9.77 1.63
CA SER A 192 -1.98 -9.58 1.13
C SER A 192 -2.52 -8.30 1.71
N ASP A 193 -2.87 -7.36 0.84
CA ASP A 193 -3.23 -5.99 1.20
C ASP A 193 -4.67 -5.71 0.71
N PRO A 194 -5.69 -5.84 1.57
CA PRO A 194 -7.06 -5.53 1.20
C PRO A 194 -7.20 -4.06 0.79
N ALA A 195 -7.94 -3.80 -0.28
CA ALA A 195 -8.31 -2.44 -0.64
C ALA A 195 -9.51 -1.98 0.19
N ILE A 196 -9.35 -0.90 0.94
CA ILE A 196 -10.39 -0.21 1.72
C ILE A 196 -10.39 1.25 1.27
N ASN A 197 -11.57 1.86 1.07
CA ASN A 197 -11.70 3.25 0.59
C ASN A 197 -10.95 3.54 -0.74
N GLY A 198 -10.62 2.51 -1.54
CA GLY A 198 -9.80 2.60 -2.76
C GLY A 198 -8.29 2.35 -2.59
N PHE A 199 -7.79 2.18 -1.35
CA PHE A 199 -6.36 2.10 -1.05
C PHE A 199 -5.98 0.84 -0.24
N THR A 200 -4.74 0.40 -0.39
CA THR A 200 -4.19 -0.84 0.23
C THR A 200 -3.36 -0.57 1.50
N ILE A 201 -3.60 0.56 2.17
CA ILE A 201 -2.71 1.16 3.20
C ILE A 201 -3.23 1.06 4.64
N ASP A 202 -4.32 0.30 4.85
CA ASP A 202 -5.08 0.27 6.10
C ASP A 202 -4.40 -0.52 7.24
N ALA A 203 -4.08 0.17 8.32
CA ALA A 203 -3.33 -0.36 9.47
C ALA A 203 -4.05 -1.51 10.19
N ASP A 204 -5.39 -1.50 10.22
CA ASP A 204 -6.19 -2.50 10.92
C ASP A 204 -6.44 -3.74 10.02
N ALA A 205 -6.53 -3.56 8.71
CA ALA A 205 -6.67 -4.66 7.75
C ALA A 205 -5.34 -5.37 7.39
N LEU A 206 -4.20 -4.68 7.45
CA LEU A 206 -2.87 -5.18 7.03
C LEU A 206 -2.22 -6.19 8.01
N ILE A 207 -3.00 -7.11 8.57
CA ILE A 207 -2.51 -8.15 9.50
C ILE A 207 -1.67 -9.25 8.82
N ILE A 208 -0.71 -9.82 9.54
CA ILE A 208 -0.02 -11.06 9.15
C ILE A 208 -0.81 -12.25 9.72
N ARG A 209 -1.04 -13.26 8.88
CA ARG A 209 -1.65 -14.55 9.24
C ARG A 209 -0.63 -15.67 9.01
N ASP A 210 -0.82 -16.85 9.62
CA ASP A 210 0.13 -17.97 9.65
C ASP A 210 0.84 -18.25 8.31
N LEU A 211 0.07 -18.42 7.23
CA LEU A 211 0.61 -18.67 5.87
C LEU A 211 1.50 -17.52 5.37
N GLY A 212 1.13 -16.27 5.68
CA GLY A 212 1.94 -15.10 5.33
C GLY A 212 3.27 -15.05 6.08
N ALA A 213 3.33 -15.55 7.32
CA ALA A 213 4.58 -15.65 8.07
C ALA A 213 5.55 -16.69 7.45
N GLU A 214 5.04 -17.83 6.98
CA GLU A 214 5.84 -18.84 6.28
C GLU A 214 6.33 -18.32 4.91
N LEU A 215 5.47 -17.66 4.13
CA LEU A 215 5.85 -17.04 2.86
C LEU A 215 6.91 -15.93 3.06
N LEU A 216 6.74 -15.05 4.05
CA LEU A 216 7.72 -14.02 4.39
C LEU A 216 9.08 -14.61 4.79
N MET A 217 9.11 -15.73 5.52
CA MET A 217 10.36 -16.41 5.88
C MET A 217 11.07 -16.97 4.63
N ASN A 218 10.36 -17.70 3.78
CA ASN A 218 10.91 -18.29 2.56
C ASN A 218 11.44 -17.21 1.59
N TYR A 219 10.72 -16.09 1.45
CA TYR A 219 11.14 -14.96 0.62
C TYR A 219 12.31 -14.17 1.23
N ALA A 220 12.35 -14.01 2.56
CA ALA A 220 13.51 -13.43 3.22
C ALA A 220 14.79 -14.24 2.98
N GLU A 221 14.70 -15.58 2.97
CA GLU A 221 15.81 -16.45 2.59
C GLU A 221 16.17 -16.35 1.11
N SER A 222 15.19 -16.30 0.19
CA SER A 222 15.46 -16.18 -1.25
C SER A 222 16.13 -14.84 -1.62
N VAL A 223 15.68 -13.74 -1.00
CA VAL A 223 16.31 -12.41 -1.14
C VAL A 223 17.69 -12.37 -0.47
N ALA A 224 17.89 -13.02 0.69
CA ALA A 224 19.20 -13.11 1.32
C ALA A 224 20.22 -13.89 0.46
N ALA A 225 19.82 -15.02 -0.11
CA ALA A 225 20.65 -15.80 -1.04
C ALA A 225 21.04 -14.97 -2.29
N TRP A 226 20.07 -14.30 -2.89
CA TRP A 226 20.32 -13.37 -4.00
C TRP A 226 21.26 -12.20 -3.59
N ALA A 227 21.08 -11.64 -2.39
CA ALA A 227 21.88 -10.51 -1.91
C ALA A 227 23.33 -10.92 -1.59
N VAL A 228 23.57 -12.10 -1.01
CA VAL A 228 24.93 -12.62 -0.79
C VAL A 228 25.62 -12.89 -2.14
N GLN A 229 24.90 -13.44 -3.12
CA GLN A 229 25.45 -13.72 -4.45
C GLN A 229 25.76 -12.43 -5.25
N ASN A 230 24.84 -11.47 -5.27
CA ASN A 230 24.85 -10.34 -6.22
C ASN A 230 25.16 -8.98 -5.58
N LYS A 231 25.05 -8.85 -4.25
CA LYS A 231 25.10 -7.57 -3.52
C LYS A 231 26.05 -7.50 -2.33
N LYS A 232 26.73 -8.60 -1.96
CA LYS A 232 27.67 -8.69 -0.82
C LYS A 232 28.50 -7.42 -0.60
N TYR A 233 29.26 -6.99 -1.61
CA TYR A 233 30.18 -5.85 -1.51
C TYR A 233 29.51 -4.47 -1.57
N GLN A 234 28.21 -4.41 -1.89
CA GLN A 234 27.39 -3.20 -1.88
C GLN A 234 26.66 -3.01 -0.55
N ILE A 235 26.17 -4.11 0.06
CA ILE A 235 25.55 -4.09 1.41
C ILE A 235 26.58 -4.12 2.54
N SER A 236 27.78 -4.66 2.28
CA SER A 236 28.84 -4.81 3.26
C SER A 236 30.21 -4.52 2.66
N PRO A 237 31.01 -3.60 3.23
CA PRO A 237 32.39 -3.37 2.78
C PRO A 237 33.36 -4.50 3.19
N CYS A 238 32.85 -5.60 3.74
CA CYS A 238 33.65 -6.63 4.40
C CYS A 238 34.11 -7.74 3.46
N THR A 239 35.40 -8.05 3.56
CA THR A 239 36.10 -9.13 2.86
C THR A 239 36.62 -10.21 3.81
N SER A 240 36.24 -10.14 5.09
CA SER A 240 36.93 -10.78 6.22
C SER A 240 35.95 -11.13 7.35
N HIS A 241 36.32 -12.14 8.15
CA HIS A 241 35.61 -12.55 9.38
C HIS A 241 35.94 -11.69 10.61
N ASP A 242 36.61 -10.54 10.47
CA ASP A 242 36.91 -9.69 11.62
C ASP A 242 35.65 -9.08 12.24
N GLN A 243 35.61 -9.03 13.56
CA GLN A 243 34.46 -8.56 14.32
C GLN A 243 34.14 -7.08 14.03
N ALA A 244 35.18 -6.24 13.89
CA ALA A 244 35.01 -4.82 13.65
C ALA A 244 34.33 -4.52 12.31
N CYS A 245 34.52 -5.37 11.29
CA CYS A 245 33.79 -5.24 10.03
C CYS A 245 32.36 -5.80 10.11
N ARG A 246 32.14 -6.98 10.73
CA ARG A 246 30.78 -7.49 11.00
C ARG A 246 29.92 -6.43 11.69
N ARG A 247 30.45 -5.80 12.74
CA ARG A 247 29.75 -4.74 13.48
C ARG A 247 29.38 -3.54 12.60
N ARG A 248 30.31 -3.03 11.78
CA ARG A 248 30.02 -1.94 10.82
C ARG A 248 28.95 -2.31 9.80
N PHE A 249 28.90 -3.56 9.36
CA PHE A 249 27.82 -4.06 8.50
C PHE A 249 26.48 -4.03 9.25
N ILE A 250 26.42 -4.61 10.45
CA ILE A 250 25.21 -4.64 11.30
C ILE A 250 24.71 -3.22 11.60
N GLU A 251 25.60 -2.28 11.93
CA GLU A 251 25.27 -0.88 12.21
C GLU A 251 24.74 -0.16 10.95
N SER A 252 25.40 -0.30 9.79
CA SER A 252 25.04 0.45 8.57
C SER A 252 23.86 -0.14 7.78
N PHE A 253 23.77 -1.46 7.69
CA PHE A 253 22.62 -2.15 7.10
C PHE A 253 21.43 -2.13 8.05
N GLY A 254 21.64 -2.43 9.33
CA GLY A 254 20.61 -2.38 10.36
C GLY A 254 19.98 -1.00 10.50
N ARG A 255 20.76 0.10 10.48
CA ARG A 255 20.21 1.47 10.54
C ARG A 255 19.21 1.77 9.42
N LYS A 256 19.43 1.20 8.22
CA LYS A 256 18.49 1.30 7.09
C LYS A 256 17.23 0.49 7.33
N VAL A 257 17.39 -0.81 7.63
CA VAL A 257 16.29 -1.76 7.87
C VAL A 257 15.37 -1.29 9.03
N TYR A 258 15.97 -0.88 10.14
CA TYR A 258 15.27 -0.44 11.35
C TYR A 258 14.83 1.04 11.28
N ARG A 259 15.30 1.77 10.25
CA ARG A 259 15.07 3.21 10.01
C ARG A 259 15.54 4.11 11.16
N GLN A 260 16.41 3.57 12.03
CA GLN A 260 17.04 4.20 13.19
C GLN A 260 18.25 3.37 13.65
N PRO A 261 19.19 3.92 14.44
CA PRO A 261 20.28 3.14 15.04
C PRO A 261 19.76 1.95 15.86
N LEU A 262 20.49 0.83 15.78
CA LEU A 262 20.25 -0.34 16.65
C LEU A 262 20.76 -0.07 18.07
N SER A 263 20.17 -0.75 19.06
CA SER A 263 20.75 -0.82 20.40
C SER A 263 21.97 -1.76 20.43
N GLU A 264 22.85 -1.60 21.43
CA GLU A 264 23.99 -2.52 21.64
C GLU A 264 23.56 -3.99 21.78
N GLU A 265 22.39 -4.24 22.39
CA GLU A 265 21.80 -5.58 22.52
C GLU A 265 21.40 -6.15 21.15
N GLN A 266 20.78 -5.35 20.28
CA GLN A 266 20.43 -5.73 18.92
C GLN A 266 21.69 -5.98 18.08
N ILE A 267 22.70 -5.13 18.19
CA ILE A 267 24.00 -5.33 17.52
C ILE A 267 24.64 -6.63 17.98
N ALA A 268 24.70 -6.88 19.29
CA ALA A 268 25.28 -8.11 19.85
C ALA A 268 24.52 -9.38 19.45
N ALA A 269 23.20 -9.32 19.29
CA ALA A 269 22.39 -10.43 18.80
C ALA A 269 22.73 -10.79 17.35
N TYR A 270 22.83 -9.79 16.45
CA TYR A 270 23.28 -10.02 15.08
C TYR A 270 24.76 -10.44 15.00
N GLU A 271 25.65 -9.91 15.86
CA GLU A 271 27.05 -10.37 15.93
C GLU A 271 27.15 -11.85 16.31
N GLN A 272 26.34 -12.31 17.27
CA GLN A 272 26.27 -13.72 17.68
C GLN A 272 25.71 -14.61 16.55
N LEU A 273 24.64 -14.17 15.89
CA LEU A 273 24.03 -14.89 14.76
C LEU A 273 25.05 -15.06 13.60
N MET A 274 25.76 -14.00 13.22
CA MET A 274 26.81 -14.08 12.20
C MET A 274 28.03 -14.91 12.63
N ALA A 275 28.30 -15.02 13.93
CA ALA A 275 29.45 -15.76 14.46
C ALA A 275 29.18 -17.24 14.73
N ALA A 276 27.92 -17.69 14.62
CA ALA A 276 27.55 -19.10 14.65
C ALA A 276 27.92 -19.83 13.34
N GLU A 277 28.08 -19.10 12.24
CA GLU A 277 28.28 -19.63 10.90
C GLU A 277 29.76 -19.77 10.48
N ASN A 278 30.00 -20.68 9.54
CA ASN A 278 31.35 -21.12 9.16
C ASN A 278 32.04 -20.17 8.16
N THR A 279 31.29 -19.53 7.25
CA THR A 279 31.81 -18.52 6.31
C THR A 279 31.17 -17.15 6.55
N PHE A 280 31.83 -16.09 6.09
CA PHE A 280 31.28 -14.74 6.18
C PHE A 280 30.04 -14.59 5.29
N GLU A 281 30.01 -15.30 4.16
CA GLU A 281 28.87 -15.43 3.26
C GLU A 281 27.66 -16.08 3.95
N ASP A 282 27.84 -17.19 4.66
CA ASP A 282 26.79 -17.85 5.45
C ASP A 282 26.31 -16.93 6.60
N GLY A 283 27.23 -16.31 7.32
CA GLY A 283 26.92 -15.34 8.38
C GLY A 283 26.15 -14.12 7.86
N LEU A 284 26.51 -13.61 6.68
CA LEU A 284 25.80 -12.54 6.00
C LEU A 284 24.41 -12.99 5.53
N HIS A 285 24.27 -14.23 5.06
CA HIS A 285 22.99 -14.82 4.69
C HIS A 285 22.02 -14.82 5.88
N VAL A 286 22.39 -15.46 7.00
CA VAL A 286 21.51 -15.55 8.18
C VAL A 286 21.20 -14.19 8.78
N ALA A 287 22.14 -13.24 8.75
CA ALA A 287 21.90 -11.87 9.21
C ALA A 287 20.92 -11.13 8.30
N VAL A 288 21.05 -11.19 6.97
CA VAL A 288 20.10 -10.56 6.05
C VAL A 288 18.72 -11.21 6.19
N THR A 289 18.62 -12.55 6.22
CA THR A 289 17.36 -13.28 6.49
C THR A 289 16.67 -12.78 7.76
N ALA A 290 17.41 -12.64 8.87
CA ALA A 290 16.88 -12.16 10.15
C ALA A 290 16.62 -10.64 10.20
N PHE A 291 17.25 -9.84 9.33
CA PHE A 291 16.88 -8.44 9.14
C PHE A 291 15.57 -8.31 8.35
N LEU A 292 15.39 -9.11 7.29
CA LEU A 292 14.22 -9.04 6.42
C LEU A 292 12.93 -9.53 7.10
N GLN A 293 13.03 -10.48 8.03
CA GLN A 293 11.92 -10.92 8.89
C GLN A 293 11.68 -10.04 10.12
N SER A 294 12.51 -9.01 10.37
CA SER A 294 12.38 -8.21 11.59
C SER A 294 11.10 -7.36 11.58
N PRO A 295 10.33 -7.29 12.69
CA PRO A 295 9.22 -6.36 12.83
C PRO A 295 9.61 -4.90 12.58
N TYR A 296 10.90 -4.56 12.79
CA TYR A 296 11.45 -3.24 12.52
C TYR A 296 11.55 -2.90 11.02
N LEU A 297 11.53 -3.90 10.12
CA LEU A 297 11.34 -3.72 8.69
C LEU A 297 9.87 -3.81 8.31
N LEU A 298 9.21 -4.90 8.71
CA LEU A 298 7.85 -5.23 8.29
C LEU A 298 6.81 -4.19 8.74
N TYR A 299 7.06 -3.44 9.82
CA TYR A 299 6.14 -2.44 10.36
C TYR A 299 6.77 -1.05 10.52
N ARG A 300 6.03 -0.02 10.11
CA ARG A 300 6.24 1.37 10.57
C ARG A 300 5.75 1.45 12.02
N ARG A 301 6.57 2.03 12.90
CA ARG A 301 6.21 2.28 14.29
C ARG A 301 5.89 3.75 14.47
N GLU A 302 4.80 4.03 15.17
CA GLU A 302 4.32 5.37 15.47
C GLU A 302 3.98 5.43 16.97
N LEU A 303 4.97 5.06 17.78
CA LEU A 303 4.85 4.84 19.22
C LEU A 303 5.30 6.07 20.01
N GLY A 304 6.30 6.80 19.51
CA GLY A 304 6.83 8.00 20.16
C GLY A 304 7.37 7.79 21.57
N SER A 305 7.74 8.90 22.19
CA SER A 305 8.08 9.00 23.62
C SER A 305 7.08 9.92 24.34
N PRO A 306 6.79 9.71 25.64
CA PRO A 306 5.83 10.54 26.37
C PRO A 306 6.16 12.04 26.29
N ASP A 307 5.18 12.88 25.98
CA ASP A 307 5.35 14.34 26.02
C ASP A 307 5.33 14.81 27.48
N ALA A 308 6.49 15.27 27.97
CA ALA A 308 6.64 15.81 29.31
C ALA A 308 5.75 17.05 29.58
N GLY A 309 5.29 17.75 28.53
CA GLY A 309 4.35 18.86 28.64
C GLY A 309 2.87 18.44 28.64
N THR A 310 2.53 17.21 28.26
CA THR A 310 1.12 16.82 28.03
C THR A 310 0.85 15.34 28.36
N PRO A 311 0.40 15.04 29.60
CA PRO A 311 0.09 13.67 30.02
C PRO A 311 -0.87 12.94 29.07
N GLY A 312 -0.53 11.71 28.70
CA GLY A 312 -1.30 10.90 27.76
C GLY A 312 -0.98 11.14 26.28
N GLN A 313 -0.22 12.19 25.94
CA GLN A 313 0.36 12.38 24.60
C GLN A 313 1.80 11.85 24.50
N PHE A 314 2.18 11.53 23.26
CA PHE A 314 3.50 11.05 22.89
C PHE A 314 3.99 11.86 21.69
N LYS A 315 5.21 12.39 21.74
CA LYS A 315 5.88 12.99 20.58
C LYS A 315 6.57 11.88 19.79
N LEU A 316 6.34 11.81 18.48
CA LEU A 316 7.10 10.91 17.61
C LEU A 316 8.58 11.30 17.61
N THR A 317 9.46 10.31 17.61
CA THR A 317 10.90 10.54 17.50
C THR A 317 11.25 11.04 16.09
N PRO A 318 12.38 11.73 15.90
CA PRO A 318 12.83 12.19 14.58
C PRO A 318 12.92 11.06 13.53
N TYR A 319 13.22 9.82 13.95
CA TYR A 319 13.26 8.65 13.06
C TYR A 319 11.88 8.12 12.67
N GLU A 320 10.89 8.24 13.55
CA GLU A 320 9.49 7.95 13.22
C GLU A 320 8.96 9.02 12.26
N ILE A 321 9.24 10.32 12.51
CA ILE A 321 8.86 11.43 11.61
C ILE A 321 9.54 11.30 10.22
N ALA A 322 10.82 10.90 10.17
CA ALA A 322 11.49 10.53 8.92
C ALA A 322 10.73 9.41 8.18
N SER A 323 10.29 8.38 8.91
CA SER A 323 9.51 7.27 8.36
C SER A 323 8.08 7.67 7.94
N GLN A 324 7.50 8.71 8.55
CA GLN A 324 6.24 9.28 8.06
C GLN A 324 6.44 10.01 6.75
N LEU A 325 7.43 10.91 6.69
CA LEU A 325 7.78 11.67 5.48
C LEU A 325 8.10 10.75 4.29
N SER A 326 8.94 9.74 4.48
CA SER A 326 9.38 8.89 3.37
C SER A 326 8.25 8.03 2.80
N TYR A 327 7.51 7.31 3.63
CA TYR A 327 6.48 6.40 3.11
C TYR A 327 5.20 7.14 2.67
N PHE A 328 4.92 8.34 3.19
CA PHE A 328 3.82 9.18 2.65
C PHE A 328 4.20 9.81 1.30
N LEU A 329 5.38 10.42 1.21
CA LEU A 329 5.76 11.21 0.04
C LEU A 329 6.48 10.42 -1.05
N THR A 330 7.06 9.25 -0.75
CA THR A 330 7.80 8.42 -1.73
C THR A 330 7.52 6.92 -1.62
N ASP A 331 6.55 6.47 -0.81
CA ASP A 331 6.18 5.04 -0.66
C ASP A 331 7.36 4.08 -0.36
N SER A 332 8.40 4.57 0.30
CA SER A 332 9.62 3.80 0.61
C SER A 332 10.30 4.26 1.91
N MET A 333 11.39 3.58 2.28
CA MET A 333 12.23 3.91 3.43
C MET A 333 12.88 5.31 3.36
N PRO A 334 13.21 5.92 4.52
CA PRO A 334 13.98 7.17 4.58
C PRO A 334 15.31 7.05 3.85
N ASP A 335 15.63 8.04 3.02
CA ASP A 335 16.95 8.14 2.40
C ASP A 335 18.03 8.55 3.42
N GLN A 336 19.29 8.50 2.99
CA GLN A 336 20.43 8.78 3.87
C GLN A 336 20.36 10.19 4.48
N GLU A 337 19.94 11.18 3.70
CA GLU A 337 19.83 12.58 4.12
C GLU A 337 18.72 12.76 5.17
N LEU A 338 17.59 12.07 5.02
CA LEU A 338 16.48 12.09 5.99
C LEU A 338 16.82 11.32 7.28
N LEU A 339 17.53 10.19 7.18
CA LEU A 339 18.06 9.48 8.34
C LEU A 339 19.09 10.31 9.11
N ASP A 340 19.89 11.13 8.42
CA ASP A 340 20.86 12.03 9.04
C ASP A 340 20.20 13.30 9.60
N ALA A 341 19.12 13.80 8.98
CA ALA A 341 18.25 14.83 9.56
C ALA A 341 17.62 14.35 10.89
N ALA A 342 17.14 13.11 10.92
CA ALA A 342 16.65 12.48 12.15
C ALA A 342 17.75 12.33 13.22
N ALA A 343 18.95 11.89 12.83
CA ALA A 343 20.10 11.76 13.74
C ALA A 343 20.57 13.11 14.33
N GLN A 344 20.33 14.20 13.62
CA GLN A 344 20.67 15.57 14.03
C GLN A 344 19.56 16.24 14.87
N GLY A 345 18.42 15.57 15.10
CA GLY A 345 17.27 16.14 15.80
C GLY A 345 16.51 17.20 14.98
N ARG A 346 16.82 17.37 13.69
CA ARG A 346 16.21 18.42 12.84
C ARG A 346 14.70 18.23 12.72
N LEU A 347 14.23 16.99 12.52
CA LEU A 347 12.80 16.66 12.33
C LEU A 347 11.92 16.84 13.59
N GLU A 348 12.36 17.64 14.56
CA GLU A 348 11.54 18.12 15.68
C GLU A 348 10.87 19.49 15.41
N SER A 349 11.23 20.19 14.33
CA SER A 349 10.65 21.48 13.91
C SER A 349 9.83 21.36 12.62
N LEU A 350 8.82 22.23 12.44
CA LEU A 350 8.03 22.28 11.21
C LEU A 350 8.85 22.81 10.02
N GLU A 351 9.73 23.79 10.22
CA GLU A 351 10.64 24.30 9.17
C GLU A 351 11.55 23.20 8.61
N ASP A 352 12.02 22.31 9.48
CA ASP A 352 12.80 21.14 9.08
C ASP A 352 11.97 20.09 8.34
N ILE A 353 10.74 19.82 8.80
CA ILE A 353 9.80 18.91 8.15
C ILE A 353 9.44 19.42 6.74
N ASP A 354 9.11 20.71 6.60
CA ASP A 354 8.79 21.36 5.32
C ASP A 354 9.94 21.28 4.33
N ARG A 355 11.17 21.61 4.75
CA ARG A 355 12.35 21.56 3.88
C ARG A 355 12.62 20.14 3.38
N GLU A 356 12.54 19.13 4.25
CA GLU A 356 12.72 17.73 3.83
C GLU A 356 11.56 17.23 2.96
N ALA A 357 10.32 17.65 3.24
CA ALA A 357 9.17 17.35 2.39
C ALA A 357 9.33 17.96 1.00
N GLU A 358 9.71 19.24 0.88
CA GLU A 358 10.01 19.88 -0.40
C GLU A 358 11.15 19.19 -1.15
N ARG A 359 12.14 18.63 -0.44
CA ARG A 359 13.24 17.86 -1.04
C ARG A 359 12.72 16.55 -1.64
N LEU A 360 11.93 15.78 -0.89
CA LEU A 360 11.33 14.52 -1.33
C LEU A 360 10.35 14.74 -2.51
N LEU A 361 9.50 15.78 -2.42
CA LEU A 361 8.51 16.15 -3.44
C LEU A 361 9.10 16.44 -4.83
N ARG A 362 10.38 16.80 -4.92
CA ARG A 362 11.07 17.03 -6.20
C ARG A 362 11.45 15.74 -6.94
N THR A 363 11.45 14.59 -6.25
CA THR A 363 11.83 13.29 -6.82
C THR A 363 10.78 12.72 -7.77
N ASP A 364 11.20 11.94 -8.77
CA ASP A 364 10.26 11.24 -9.66
C ASP A 364 9.48 10.13 -8.94
N ARG A 365 10.03 9.57 -7.85
CA ARG A 365 9.29 8.63 -6.98
C ARG A 365 8.12 9.33 -6.29
N ALA A 366 8.30 10.55 -5.78
CA ALA A 366 7.19 11.30 -5.20
C ALA A 366 6.08 11.60 -6.21
N LYS A 367 6.44 11.93 -7.45
CA LYS A 367 5.46 12.10 -8.55
C LYS A 367 4.69 10.79 -8.80
N ALA A 368 5.35 9.64 -8.74
CA ALA A 368 4.69 8.34 -8.87
C ALA A 368 3.77 8.02 -7.68
N THR A 369 4.22 8.21 -6.43
CA THR A 369 3.42 7.99 -5.21
C THR A 369 2.17 8.87 -5.18
N LEU A 370 2.31 10.16 -5.50
CA LEU A 370 1.20 11.11 -5.45
C LEU A 370 0.25 10.94 -6.65
N ALA A 371 0.76 10.48 -7.80
CA ALA A 371 -0.09 10.04 -8.90
C ALA A 371 -0.88 8.75 -8.57
N HIS A 372 -0.27 7.80 -7.84
CA HIS A 372 -0.97 6.60 -7.38
C HIS A 372 -2.13 6.95 -6.43
N PHE A 373 -1.96 7.94 -5.54
CA PHE A 373 -3.06 8.44 -4.70
C PHE A 373 -4.30 8.81 -5.54
N LEU A 374 -4.13 9.61 -6.60
CA LEU A 374 -5.22 10.00 -7.50
C LEU A 374 -5.87 8.78 -8.17
N GLU A 375 -5.06 7.82 -8.61
CA GLU A 375 -5.57 6.65 -9.32
C GLU A 375 -6.36 5.70 -8.41
N SER A 376 -5.96 5.58 -7.14
CA SER A 376 -6.75 4.88 -6.10
C SER A 376 -8.00 5.68 -5.70
N TRP A 377 -7.88 7.00 -5.50
CA TRP A 377 -9.01 7.88 -5.14
C TRP A 377 -10.13 7.87 -6.20
N LEU A 378 -9.79 7.71 -7.47
CA LEU A 378 -10.75 7.63 -8.58
C LEU A 378 -10.94 6.21 -9.13
N GLU A 379 -10.35 5.20 -8.48
CA GLU A 379 -10.34 3.79 -8.87
C GLU A 379 -9.91 3.53 -10.33
N THR A 380 -9.12 4.42 -10.94
CA THR A 380 -8.75 4.33 -12.36
C THR A 380 -7.60 3.36 -12.64
N ASP A 381 -6.81 2.97 -11.64
CA ASP A 381 -5.71 2.01 -11.78
C ASP A 381 -6.18 0.67 -12.40
N GLY A 382 -7.38 0.21 -12.04
CA GLY A 382 -8.02 -0.97 -12.60
C GLY A 382 -8.31 -0.91 -14.11
N LEU A 383 -8.13 0.24 -14.79
CA LEU A 383 -8.39 0.41 -16.22
C LEU A 383 -7.59 -0.57 -17.09
N ILE A 384 -6.37 -0.95 -16.70
CA ILE A 384 -5.57 -1.93 -17.46
C ILE A 384 -6.32 -3.27 -17.56
N GLY A 385 -6.83 -3.77 -16.43
CA GLY A 385 -7.57 -5.04 -16.35
C GLY A 385 -9.06 -4.96 -16.74
N LYS A 386 -9.65 -3.75 -16.85
CA LYS A 386 -11.09 -3.57 -17.10
C LYS A 386 -11.55 -4.26 -18.39
N ALA A 387 -12.42 -5.25 -18.27
CA ALA A 387 -13.03 -5.95 -19.40
C ALA A 387 -13.86 -5.00 -20.27
N LYS A 388 -13.64 -5.03 -21.59
CA LYS A 388 -14.33 -4.25 -22.62
C LYS A 388 -14.66 -5.15 -23.82
N ASP A 389 -15.73 -4.86 -24.55
CA ASP A 389 -16.06 -5.62 -25.76
C ASP A 389 -15.25 -5.13 -26.98
N PRO A 390 -14.30 -5.93 -27.51
CA PRO A 390 -13.50 -5.54 -28.67
C PRO A 390 -14.32 -5.43 -29.97
N ASN A 391 -15.53 -6.01 -30.02
CA ASN A 391 -16.43 -5.88 -31.16
C ASN A 391 -17.08 -4.48 -31.24
N VAL A 392 -17.21 -3.78 -30.10
CA VAL A 392 -17.69 -2.39 -30.05
C VAL A 392 -16.54 -1.41 -30.24
N PHE A 393 -15.42 -1.62 -29.54
CA PHE A 393 -14.16 -0.91 -29.79
C PHE A 393 -12.97 -1.65 -29.17
N ASN A 394 -11.93 -1.89 -29.98
CA ASN A 394 -10.69 -2.54 -29.54
C ASN A 394 -9.80 -1.57 -28.73
N LEU A 395 -10.09 -1.45 -27.42
CA LEU A 395 -9.33 -0.61 -26.50
C LEU A 395 -7.97 -1.24 -26.14
N THR A 396 -6.92 -0.79 -26.84
CA THR A 396 -5.54 -1.29 -26.72
C THR A 396 -4.87 -0.95 -25.39
N GLU A 397 -3.86 -1.77 -25.03
CA GLU A 397 -2.92 -1.55 -23.91
C GLU A 397 -2.31 -0.14 -23.95
N SER A 398 -1.90 0.31 -25.14
CA SER A 398 -1.30 1.62 -25.40
C SER A 398 -2.26 2.77 -25.10
N LEU A 399 -3.51 2.66 -25.56
CA LEU A 399 -4.53 3.69 -25.33
C LEU A 399 -4.99 3.72 -23.86
N ARG A 400 -5.08 2.57 -23.17
CA ARG A 400 -5.32 2.53 -21.71
C ARG A 400 -4.19 3.21 -20.95
N THR A 401 -2.94 2.91 -21.31
CA THR A 401 -1.76 3.56 -20.74
C THR A 401 -1.75 5.07 -21.03
N ALA A 402 -2.19 5.48 -22.22
CA ALA A 402 -2.30 6.89 -22.58
C ALA A 402 -3.38 7.62 -21.76
N MET A 403 -4.55 7.02 -21.58
CA MET A 403 -5.65 7.54 -20.74
C MET A 403 -5.23 7.72 -19.26
N LEU A 404 -4.46 6.78 -18.70
CA LEU A 404 -3.90 6.94 -17.36
C LEU A 404 -2.85 8.06 -17.33
N GLY A 405 -1.98 8.11 -18.34
CA GLY A 405 -0.98 9.18 -18.47
C GLY A 405 -1.57 10.59 -18.57
N GLU A 406 -2.71 10.78 -19.24
CA GLU A 406 -3.47 12.05 -19.24
C GLU A 406 -3.80 12.48 -17.81
N THR A 407 -4.45 11.60 -17.07
CA THR A 407 -4.90 11.80 -15.68
C THR A 407 -3.73 12.05 -14.73
N ARG A 408 -2.66 11.25 -14.82
CA ARG A 408 -1.42 11.44 -14.06
C ARG A 408 -0.77 12.81 -14.35
N GLN A 409 -0.57 13.16 -15.62
CA GLN A 409 0.12 14.41 -15.98
C GLN A 409 -0.69 15.66 -15.62
N PHE A 410 -2.01 15.65 -15.85
CA PHE A 410 -2.91 16.75 -15.47
C PHE A 410 -2.89 17.03 -13.97
N PHE A 411 -3.01 15.99 -13.14
CA PHE A 411 -2.99 16.16 -11.69
C PHE A 411 -1.62 16.60 -11.17
N LEU A 412 -0.52 16.06 -11.73
CA LEU A 412 0.83 16.48 -11.37
C LEU A 412 1.12 17.93 -11.79
N ASP A 413 0.62 18.39 -12.93
CA ASP A 413 0.67 19.79 -13.35
C ASP A 413 0.03 20.69 -12.29
N HIS A 414 -1.21 20.41 -11.89
CA HIS A 414 -1.90 21.18 -10.84
C HIS A 414 -1.18 21.10 -9.49
N LEU A 415 -0.75 19.91 -9.07
CA LEU A 415 -0.12 19.68 -7.76
C LEU A 415 1.19 20.46 -7.60
N PHE A 416 2.00 20.54 -8.66
CA PHE A 416 3.31 21.19 -8.61
C PHE A 416 3.32 22.64 -9.10
N ASN A 417 2.37 23.04 -9.97
CA ASN A 417 2.29 24.40 -10.53
C ASN A 417 1.22 25.30 -9.88
N GLY A 418 0.69 24.91 -8.71
CA GLY A 418 -0.15 25.77 -7.86
C GLY A 418 -1.65 25.72 -8.13
N GLY A 419 -2.13 24.67 -8.80
CA GLY A 419 -3.55 24.42 -9.02
C GLY A 419 -4.31 24.05 -7.74
N THR A 420 -5.61 24.32 -7.76
CA THR A 420 -6.55 24.10 -6.65
C THR A 420 -7.44 22.87 -6.86
N VAL A 421 -8.19 22.50 -5.82
CA VAL A 421 -9.27 21.50 -5.92
C VAL A 421 -10.30 21.89 -6.99
N SER A 422 -10.58 23.19 -7.18
CA SER A 422 -11.49 23.68 -8.23
C SER A 422 -10.93 23.42 -9.64
N ASP A 423 -9.62 23.59 -9.83
CA ASP A 423 -8.97 23.45 -11.13
C ASP A 423 -8.98 22.00 -11.63
N LEU A 424 -9.08 21.01 -10.74
CA LEU A 424 -9.24 19.59 -11.10
C LEU A 424 -10.55 19.31 -11.86
N PHE A 425 -11.56 20.16 -11.69
CA PHE A 425 -12.86 20.03 -12.36
C PHE A 425 -13.05 21.05 -13.49
N MET A 426 -12.49 22.26 -13.38
CA MET A 426 -12.77 23.37 -14.30
C MET A 426 -11.63 23.77 -15.25
N SER A 427 -10.45 23.16 -15.16
CA SER A 427 -9.37 23.44 -16.13
C SER A 427 -9.74 22.99 -17.54
N ARG A 428 -9.72 23.92 -18.49
CA ARG A 428 -9.83 23.65 -19.94
C ARG A 428 -8.49 23.32 -20.60
N HIS A 429 -7.63 22.58 -19.92
CA HIS A 429 -6.43 22.01 -20.53
C HIS A 429 -6.25 20.55 -20.12
N THR A 430 -5.58 19.78 -20.97
CA THR A 430 -5.24 18.38 -20.68
C THR A 430 -3.87 18.03 -21.26
N PHE A 431 -3.38 16.83 -20.99
CA PHE A 431 -2.10 16.30 -21.48
C PHE A 431 -2.35 15.09 -22.38
N VAL A 432 -2.06 15.22 -23.68
CA VAL A 432 -2.29 14.17 -24.68
C VAL A 432 -1.04 13.87 -25.51
N ASN A 433 -0.86 12.60 -25.87
CA ASN A 433 0.02 12.18 -26.96
C ASN A 433 -0.79 12.06 -28.26
N GLN A 434 -0.14 11.73 -29.38
CA GLN A 434 -0.80 11.60 -30.69
C GLN A 434 -1.90 10.53 -30.72
N GLU A 435 -1.73 9.41 -30.03
CA GLU A 435 -2.73 8.32 -29.97
C GLU A 435 -4.02 8.78 -29.28
N LEU A 436 -3.89 9.37 -28.08
CA LEU A 436 -5.01 9.83 -27.29
C LEU A 436 -5.67 11.08 -27.89
N ALA A 437 -4.90 11.99 -28.49
CA ALA A 437 -5.43 13.11 -29.24
C ALA A 437 -6.27 12.65 -30.44
N SER A 438 -5.79 11.64 -31.18
CA SER A 438 -6.54 11.02 -32.29
C SER A 438 -7.84 10.36 -31.80
N PHE A 439 -7.79 9.68 -30.65
CA PHE A 439 -8.96 9.07 -30.00
C PHE A 439 -10.02 10.10 -29.58
N TYR A 440 -9.60 11.28 -29.10
CA TYR A 440 -10.50 12.38 -28.75
C TYR A 440 -10.88 13.30 -29.93
N GLY A 441 -10.37 13.07 -31.14
CA GLY A 441 -10.57 13.95 -32.30
C GLY A 441 -9.83 15.30 -32.22
N LEU A 442 -8.87 15.44 -31.31
CA LEU A 442 -8.08 16.67 -31.13
C LEU A 442 -7.05 16.81 -32.26
N SER A 443 -7.16 17.90 -33.02
CA SER A 443 -6.30 18.16 -34.17
C SER A 443 -4.96 18.81 -33.80
N GLY A 444 -3.92 18.55 -34.58
CA GLY A 444 -2.61 19.23 -34.50
C GLY A 444 -1.57 18.58 -33.59
N VAL A 445 -1.94 17.61 -32.74
CA VAL A 445 -1.03 16.91 -31.83
C VAL A 445 -0.24 15.82 -32.57
N ASN A 446 1.04 16.08 -32.85
CA ASN A 446 1.96 15.16 -33.51
C ASN A 446 3.16 14.83 -32.61
N ALA A 447 2.89 14.38 -31.37
CA ALA A 447 3.89 14.08 -30.36
C ALA A 447 3.74 12.65 -29.83
N SER A 448 4.87 11.94 -29.68
CA SER A 448 4.91 10.60 -29.07
C SER A 448 4.77 10.65 -27.55
N GLY A 449 5.35 11.67 -26.92
CA GLY A 449 5.12 11.99 -25.51
C GLY A 449 3.89 12.87 -25.29
N PHE A 450 3.52 13.05 -24.03
CA PHE A 450 2.42 13.94 -23.64
C PHE A 450 2.75 15.41 -23.89
N THR A 451 1.75 16.15 -24.35
CA THR A 451 1.81 17.60 -24.60
C THR A 451 0.57 18.28 -24.02
N ARG A 452 0.74 19.47 -23.43
CA ARG A 452 -0.36 20.27 -22.88
C ARG A 452 -1.17 20.89 -24.02
N VAL A 453 -2.47 20.64 -24.04
CA VAL A 453 -3.41 21.09 -25.08
C VAL A 453 -4.57 21.85 -24.44
N ASP A 454 -5.01 22.92 -25.09
CA ASP A 454 -6.18 23.71 -24.74
C ASP A 454 -7.46 23.04 -25.26
N LEU A 455 -8.48 22.92 -24.41
CA LEU A 455 -9.78 22.31 -24.72
C LEU A 455 -10.88 23.37 -24.99
N THR A 456 -10.54 24.66 -24.95
CA THR A 456 -11.46 25.77 -25.23
C THR A 456 -12.01 25.67 -26.65
N GLY A 457 -13.35 25.64 -26.78
CA GLY A 457 -14.03 25.46 -28.06
C GLY A 457 -14.05 24.03 -28.61
N THR A 458 -13.58 23.04 -27.85
CA THR A 458 -13.74 21.62 -28.17
C THR A 458 -14.98 21.03 -27.48
N MET A 459 -15.47 19.88 -27.95
CA MET A 459 -16.54 19.11 -27.28
C MET A 459 -16.04 18.29 -26.07
N ARG A 460 -14.77 18.45 -25.66
CA ARG A 460 -14.24 17.84 -24.44
C ARG A 460 -14.61 18.74 -23.25
N PRO A 461 -15.08 18.17 -22.13
CA PRO A 461 -15.43 18.96 -20.95
C PRO A 461 -14.14 19.34 -20.19
N PRO A 462 -14.19 20.29 -19.25
CA PRO A 462 -13.06 20.55 -18.38
C PRO A 462 -12.80 19.40 -17.40
N GLY A 463 -11.55 19.32 -16.94
CA GLY A 463 -11.14 18.53 -15.77
C GLY A 463 -11.30 17.00 -15.84
N LEU A 464 -11.05 16.38 -14.69
CA LEU A 464 -10.92 14.92 -14.51
C LEU A 464 -12.15 14.13 -14.96
N LEU A 465 -13.35 14.70 -14.84
CA LEU A 465 -14.60 14.03 -15.25
C LEU A 465 -14.69 13.78 -16.77
N GLY A 466 -13.91 14.51 -17.57
CA GLY A 466 -13.74 14.25 -18.99
C GLY A 466 -12.75 13.15 -19.32
N HIS A 467 -11.91 12.71 -18.38
CA HIS A 467 -10.75 11.87 -18.72
C HIS A 467 -11.16 10.46 -19.13
N GLY A 468 -10.49 9.93 -20.15
CA GLY A 468 -10.78 8.61 -20.70
C GLY A 468 -10.61 7.49 -19.67
N SER A 469 -9.69 7.64 -18.70
CA SER A 469 -9.53 6.68 -17.61
C SER A 469 -10.75 6.62 -16.70
N PHE A 470 -11.26 7.78 -16.26
CA PHE A 470 -12.48 7.90 -15.46
C PHE A 470 -13.69 7.35 -16.22
N LEU A 471 -13.94 7.85 -17.44
CA LEU A 471 -15.13 7.51 -18.22
C LEU A 471 -15.18 6.04 -18.65
N THR A 472 -14.03 5.40 -18.88
CA THR A 472 -13.94 4.01 -19.36
C THR A 472 -13.87 2.99 -18.22
N MET A 473 -13.21 3.34 -17.12
CA MET A 473 -13.20 2.49 -15.93
C MET A 473 -14.60 2.40 -15.32
N HIS A 474 -15.33 3.51 -15.30
CA HIS A 474 -16.68 3.60 -14.74
C HIS A 474 -17.74 3.38 -15.82
N ALA A 475 -17.65 2.23 -16.49
CA ALA A 475 -18.55 1.79 -17.54
C ALA A 475 -18.66 0.25 -17.60
N LEU A 476 -19.71 -0.25 -18.28
CA LEU A 476 -19.87 -1.67 -18.62
C LEU A 476 -18.97 -2.03 -19.81
N PRO A 477 -18.78 -3.32 -20.17
CA PRO A 477 -17.89 -3.69 -21.27
C PRO A 477 -18.25 -3.08 -22.63
N ASP A 478 -19.54 -2.88 -22.88
CA ASP A 478 -20.14 -2.44 -24.15
C ASP A 478 -20.92 -1.10 -24.05
N ASN A 479 -21.53 -0.79 -22.89
CA ASN A 479 -22.37 0.39 -22.65
C ASN A 479 -21.77 1.38 -21.62
N SER A 480 -22.19 2.65 -21.65
CA SER A 480 -21.99 3.59 -20.55
C SER A 480 -22.76 3.14 -19.29
N SER A 481 -22.30 3.56 -18.11
CA SER A 481 -23.00 3.28 -16.86
C SER A 481 -23.20 4.58 -16.06
N PRO A 482 -24.41 5.17 -16.10
CA PRO A 482 -24.82 6.24 -15.19
C PRO A 482 -24.53 5.88 -13.73
N VAL A 483 -24.93 4.68 -13.30
CA VAL A 483 -24.70 4.13 -11.96
C VAL A 483 -23.23 4.22 -11.52
N GLN A 484 -22.29 3.64 -12.28
CA GLN A 484 -20.88 3.58 -11.87
C GLN A 484 -20.24 4.98 -11.82
N ARG A 485 -20.57 5.85 -12.78
CA ARG A 485 -20.06 7.24 -12.78
C ARG A 485 -20.64 8.05 -11.62
N ALA A 486 -21.93 7.90 -11.34
CA ALA A 486 -22.60 8.54 -10.20
C ALA A 486 -22.11 8.04 -8.84
N PHE A 487 -21.83 6.74 -8.73
CA PHE A 487 -21.31 6.11 -7.52
C PHE A 487 -19.99 6.76 -7.10
N VAL A 488 -19.03 6.88 -8.03
CA VAL A 488 -17.73 7.54 -7.78
C VAL A 488 -17.91 9.03 -7.48
N VAL A 489 -18.84 9.74 -8.15
CA VAL A 489 -19.15 11.14 -7.80
C VAL A 489 -19.71 11.27 -6.37
N ARG A 490 -20.56 10.34 -5.93
CA ARG A 490 -21.15 10.38 -4.59
C ARG A 490 -20.19 9.91 -3.49
N GLU A 491 -19.54 8.76 -3.64
CA GLU A 491 -18.64 8.18 -2.64
C GLU A 491 -17.25 8.85 -2.65
N ARG A 492 -16.57 8.92 -3.80
CA ARG A 492 -15.19 9.41 -3.89
C ARG A 492 -15.07 10.92 -3.91
N LEU A 493 -16.04 11.65 -4.50
CA LEU A 493 -15.97 13.11 -4.59
C LEU A 493 -16.78 13.83 -3.50
N LEU A 494 -17.96 13.32 -3.12
CA LEU A 494 -18.83 13.97 -2.12
C LEU A 494 -18.84 13.27 -0.76
N CYS A 495 -18.23 12.09 -0.64
CA CYS A 495 -18.22 11.27 0.58
C CYS A 495 -19.61 11.00 1.15
N HIS A 496 -20.61 10.89 0.28
CA HIS A 496 -21.91 10.34 0.63
C HIS A 496 -21.77 8.85 0.92
N ASP A 497 -22.20 8.44 2.11
CA ASP A 497 -22.43 7.03 2.42
C ASP A 497 -23.54 6.49 1.51
N LEU A 498 -23.31 5.32 0.91
CA LEU A 498 -24.22 4.67 -0.02
C LEU A 498 -24.46 3.23 0.44
N PRO A 499 -25.71 2.80 0.63
CA PRO A 499 -25.99 1.45 1.11
C PRO A 499 -25.47 0.41 0.09
N PRO A 500 -24.89 -0.71 0.56
CA PRO A 500 -24.39 -1.75 -0.32
C PRO A 500 -25.55 -2.37 -1.13
N VAL A 501 -25.27 -2.76 -2.37
CA VAL A 501 -26.23 -3.48 -3.21
C VAL A 501 -26.62 -4.79 -2.52
N PRO A 502 -27.92 -5.12 -2.38
CA PRO A 502 -28.34 -6.35 -1.70
C PRO A 502 -27.72 -7.61 -2.32
N GLU A 503 -27.09 -8.46 -1.50
CA GLU A 503 -26.26 -9.61 -1.93
C GLU A 503 -26.97 -10.61 -2.87
N ASN A 504 -28.31 -10.61 -2.89
CA ASN A 504 -29.14 -11.54 -3.66
C ASN A 504 -29.88 -10.86 -4.83
N LEU A 505 -29.52 -9.62 -5.20
CA LEU A 505 -30.10 -8.92 -6.34
C LEU A 505 -29.40 -9.34 -7.65
N ASP A 506 -30.17 -9.89 -8.61
CA ASP A 506 -29.66 -10.11 -9.97
C ASP A 506 -29.54 -8.78 -10.73
N THR A 507 -28.31 -8.28 -10.85
CA THR A 507 -27.99 -7.06 -11.59
C THR A 507 -27.71 -7.32 -13.07
N ASN A 508 -27.69 -8.58 -13.54
CA ASN A 508 -27.41 -8.97 -14.92
C ASN A 508 -28.69 -8.97 -15.78
N LEU A 509 -29.51 -7.92 -15.63
CA LEU A 509 -30.78 -7.80 -16.34
C LEU A 509 -30.56 -7.51 -17.82
N LYS A 510 -31.33 -8.19 -18.69
CA LYS A 510 -31.32 -7.91 -20.12
C LYS A 510 -31.88 -6.51 -20.39
N PRO A 511 -31.27 -5.73 -21.32
CA PRO A 511 -31.86 -4.47 -21.77
C PRO A 511 -33.31 -4.66 -22.21
N PRO A 512 -34.28 -3.87 -21.70
CA PRO A 512 -35.68 -4.04 -22.06
C PRO A 512 -35.93 -3.78 -23.55
N GLU A 513 -36.87 -4.52 -24.16
CA GLU A 513 -37.14 -4.36 -25.59
C GLU A 513 -37.65 -2.94 -25.94
N GLY A 514 -37.24 -2.46 -27.12
CA GLY A 514 -37.68 -1.19 -27.68
C GLY A 514 -37.03 0.07 -27.12
N VAL A 515 -36.14 -0.02 -26.11
CA VAL A 515 -35.30 1.12 -25.69
C VAL A 515 -34.26 1.43 -26.77
N LYS A 516 -34.03 2.71 -27.02
CA LYS A 516 -33.04 3.23 -27.97
C LYS A 516 -31.86 3.86 -27.27
N THR A 517 -32.08 4.55 -26.15
CA THR A 517 -31.02 5.16 -25.35
C THR A 517 -30.74 4.35 -24.07
N ASN A 518 -29.54 4.53 -23.53
CA ASN A 518 -29.15 3.94 -22.26
C ASN A 518 -29.86 4.65 -21.08
N ARG A 519 -30.12 5.96 -21.17
CA ARG A 519 -31.09 6.68 -20.32
C ARG A 519 -32.47 5.98 -20.28
N GLU A 520 -33.08 5.65 -21.42
CA GLU A 520 -34.36 4.93 -21.47
C GLU A 520 -34.30 3.54 -20.81
N ARG A 521 -33.16 2.83 -20.94
CA ARG A 521 -32.90 1.54 -20.27
C ARG A 521 -32.93 1.69 -18.75
N TYR A 522 -32.23 2.69 -18.22
CA TYR A 522 -32.12 2.95 -16.79
C TYR A 522 -33.41 3.53 -16.19
N VAL A 523 -34.11 4.43 -16.88
CA VAL A 523 -35.45 4.91 -16.47
C VAL A 523 -36.43 3.73 -16.33
N ARG A 524 -36.48 2.80 -17.29
CA ARG A 524 -37.35 1.61 -17.17
C ARG A 524 -36.89 0.64 -16.10
N HIS A 525 -35.60 0.57 -15.80
CA HIS A 525 -35.09 -0.22 -14.68
C HIS A 525 -35.55 0.34 -13.33
N SER A 526 -35.64 1.68 -13.20
CA SER A 526 -36.20 2.36 -12.02
C SER A 526 -37.75 2.31 -11.92
N GLU A 527 -38.45 1.59 -12.81
CA GLU A 527 -39.88 1.29 -12.65
C GLU A 527 -40.13 0.12 -11.66
N ASP A 528 -39.09 -0.60 -11.23
CA ASP A 528 -39.13 -1.63 -10.19
C ASP A 528 -38.75 -1.04 -8.82
N ASP A 529 -39.59 -1.28 -7.79
CA ASP A 529 -39.41 -0.71 -6.43
C ASP A 529 -38.06 -1.06 -5.77
N VAL A 530 -37.50 -2.25 -6.05
CA VAL A 530 -36.23 -2.71 -5.46
C VAL A 530 -35.05 -2.00 -6.14
N CYS A 531 -35.14 -1.83 -7.47
CA CYS A 531 -34.12 -1.13 -8.25
C CYS A 531 -34.17 0.39 -7.98
N ALA A 532 -35.38 0.98 -7.92
CA ALA A 532 -35.61 2.40 -7.69
C ALA A 532 -34.92 2.93 -6.43
N ALA A 533 -34.90 2.15 -5.34
CA ALA A 533 -34.32 2.54 -4.05
C ALA A 533 -32.86 3.03 -4.14
N CYS A 534 -32.04 2.41 -5.00
CA CYS A 534 -30.67 2.87 -5.26
C CYS A 534 -30.61 3.82 -6.46
N HIS A 535 -31.35 3.51 -7.53
CA HIS A 535 -31.24 4.22 -8.81
C HIS A 535 -31.73 5.66 -8.75
N GLN A 536 -32.73 5.98 -7.92
CA GLN A 536 -33.24 7.35 -7.74
C GLN A 536 -32.17 8.36 -7.27
N HIS A 537 -31.10 7.88 -6.61
CA HIS A 537 -30.00 8.72 -6.15
C HIS A 537 -28.82 8.75 -7.13
N LEU A 538 -28.62 7.69 -7.92
CA LEU A 538 -27.47 7.52 -8.79
C LEU A 538 -27.74 7.97 -10.23
N ASP A 539 -28.77 7.44 -10.88
CA ASP A 539 -29.00 7.67 -12.30
C ASP A 539 -29.16 9.16 -12.68
N PRO A 540 -29.88 10.01 -11.91
CA PRO A 540 -29.98 11.44 -12.22
C PRO A 540 -28.65 12.21 -12.17
N VAL A 541 -27.65 11.72 -11.44
CA VAL A 541 -26.28 12.27 -11.46
C VAL A 541 -25.48 11.66 -12.61
N GLY A 542 -25.67 10.37 -12.85
CA GLY A 542 -24.99 9.60 -13.90
C GLY A 542 -25.37 10.03 -15.32
N PHE A 543 -26.61 10.51 -15.53
CA PHE A 543 -27.09 10.97 -16.82
C PHE A 543 -26.34 12.19 -17.36
N ALA A 544 -25.72 13.01 -16.51
CA ALA A 544 -24.83 14.10 -16.94
C ALA A 544 -23.65 13.60 -17.80
N PHE A 545 -23.29 12.30 -17.69
CA PHE A 545 -22.23 11.66 -18.45
C PHE A 545 -22.70 10.94 -19.73
N GLU A 546 -23.99 10.95 -20.08
CA GLU A 546 -24.51 10.13 -21.20
C GLU A 546 -24.09 10.62 -22.60
N HIS A 547 -23.51 11.83 -22.68
CA HIS A 547 -22.75 12.30 -23.84
C HIS A 547 -21.42 11.54 -24.06
N TYR A 548 -21.03 10.62 -23.17
CA TYR A 548 -19.81 9.83 -23.28
C TYR A 548 -20.12 8.34 -23.29
N ASP A 549 -19.69 7.64 -24.34
CA ASP A 549 -19.91 6.20 -24.49
C ASP A 549 -19.12 5.37 -23.47
N ALA A 550 -19.18 4.04 -23.60
CA ALA A 550 -18.49 3.10 -22.72
C ALA A 550 -16.95 3.27 -22.68
N PHE A 551 -16.37 4.01 -23.63
CA PHE A 551 -14.93 4.21 -23.82
C PHE A 551 -14.53 5.68 -23.65
N GLY A 552 -15.45 6.53 -23.17
CA GLY A 552 -15.20 7.98 -23.00
C GLY A 552 -15.20 8.79 -24.30
N ARG A 553 -15.68 8.23 -25.42
CA ARG A 553 -15.84 8.99 -26.68
C ARG A 553 -17.11 9.83 -26.62
N TYR A 554 -17.03 11.08 -27.07
CA TYR A 554 -18.17 11.99 -27.12
C TYR A 554 -19.22 11.54 -28.15
N ARG A 555 -20.51 11.74 -27.84
CA ARG A 555 -21.67 11.44 -28.71
C ARG A 555 -22.80 12.45 -28.49
N ASP A 556 -23.38 12.96 -29.58
CA ASP A 556 -24.63 13.74 -29.54
C ASP A 556 -25.90 12.86 -29.65
N GLN A 557 -25.74 11.61 -30.09
CA GLN A 557 -26.84 10.69 -30.34
C GLN A 557 -26.50 9.25 -29.92
N GLU A 558 -27.53 8.49 -29.58
CA GLU A 558 -27.48 7.04 -29.40
C GLU A 558 -28.59 6.39 -30.23
N ASN A 559 -28.25 5.42 -31.07
CA ASN A 559 -29.18 4.71 -31.97
C ASN A 559 -30.10 5.64 -32.80
N GLY A 560 -29.59 6.82 -33.19
CA GLY A 560 -30.32 7.84 -33.97
C GLY A 560 -31.28 8.72 -33.16
N VAL A 561 -31.21 8.67 -31.83
CA VAL A 561 -31.95 9.55 -30.91
C VAL A 561 -30.96 10.53 -30.26
N PRO A 562 -31.26 11.84 -30.17
CA PRO A 562 -30.45 12.78 -29.41
C PRO A 562 -30.26 12.36 -27.95
N ILE A 563 -29.07 12.59 -27.40
CA ILE A 563 -28.79 12.40 -25.98
C ILE A 563 -29.57 13.44 -25.16
N ASP A 564 -30.24 12.99 -24.12
CA ASP A 564 -30.69 13.81 -22.99
C ASP A 564 -29.73 13.58 -21.83
N ALA A 565 -28.86 14.56 -21.58
CA ALA A 565 -27.90 14.57 -20.48
C ALA A 565 -28.36 15.44 -19.28
N THR A 566 -29.65 15.77 -19.22
CA THR A 566 -30.21 16.50 -18.08
C THR A 566 -30.35 15.59 -16.86
N GLY A 567 -30.23 16.15 -15.67
CA GLY A 567 -30.23 15.41 -14.41
C GLY A 567 -30.45 16.28 -13.19
N VAL A 568 -30.26 15.71 -12.01
CA VAL A 568 -30.31 16.46 -10.74
C VAL A 568 -29.37 15.81 -9.73
N LEU A 569 -28.58 16.64 -9.05
CA LEU A 569 -27.81 16.26 -7.87
C LEU A 569 -28.63 16.58 -6.63
N THR A 570 -28.87 15.55 -5.82
CA THR A 570 -29.72 15.57 -4.62
C THR A 570 -28.92 15.20 -3.38
N ASN A 571 -29.46 15.48 -2.19
CA ASN A 571 -28.82 15.27 -0.88
C ASN A 571 -27.52 16.10 -0.70
N VAL A 572 -27.48 17.32 -1.25
CA VAL A 572 -26.40 18.30 -1.06
C VAL A 572 -26.90 19.50 -0.25
N PRO A 573 -26.03 20.33 0.38
CA PRO A 573 -26.44 21.47 1.21
C PRO A 573 -27.37 22.47 0.50
N GLU A 574 -27.25 22.60 -0.82
CA GLU A 574 -28.06 23.46 -1.68
C GLU A 574 -29.44 22.87 -2.02
N GLY A 575 -29.72 21.62 -1.61
CA GLY A 575 -30.96 20.89 -1.88
C GLY A 575 -30.92 20.08 -3.18
N GLU A 576 -31.59 20.60 -4.21
CA GLU A 576 -31.61 20.00 -5.56
C GLU A 576 -30.88 20.92 -6.55
N VAL A 577 -29.77 20.43 -7.11
CA VAL A 577 -28.97 21.15 -8.11
C VAL A 577 -29.25 20.55 -9.49
N PRO A 578 -29.93 21.26 -10.41
CA PRO A 578 -30.21 20.75 -11.75
C PRO A 578 -28.91 20.62 -12.56
N LEU A 579 -28.80 19.53 -13.32
CA LEU A 579 -27.66 19.23 -14.17
C LEU A 579 -28.07 19.26 -15.64
N ASP A 580 -27.17 19.77 -16.48
CA ASP A 580 -27.21 19.66 -17.94
C ASP A 580 -25.78 19.33 -18.41
N GLY A 581 -25.54 18.03 -18.66
CA GLY A 581 -24.22 17.52 -19.01
C GLY A 581 -23.15 17.64 -17.92
N VAL A 582 -22.02 16.96 -18.13
CA VAL A 582 -20.93 16.85 -17.14
C VAL A 582 -20.28 18.18 -16.76
N GLU A 583 -20.34 19.21 -17.62
CA GLU A 583 -19.76 20.53 -17.31
C GLU A 583 -20.54 21.28 -16.21
N SER A 584 -21.86 21.08 -16.12
CA SER A 584 -22.67 21.59 -15.00
C SER A 584 -22.30 20.91 -13.66
N LEU A 585 -22.09 19.59 -13.69
CA LEU A 585 -21.67 18.81 -12.52
C LEU A 585 -20.25 19.19 -12.07
N ALA A 586 -19.31 19.33 -13.00
CA ALA A 586 -17.96 19.84 -12.71
C ALA A 586 -17.99 21.26 -12.11
N THR A 587 -18.86 22.14 -12.61
CA THR A 587 -19.04 23.50 -12.06
C THR A 587 -19.50 23.46 -10.59
N TYR A 588 -20.47 22.59 -10.25
CA TYR A 588 -20.88 22.40 -8.86
C TYR A 588 -19.71 21.88 -8.00
N LEU A 589 -19.09 20.76 -8.41
CA LEU A 589 -18.03 20.09 -7.63
C LEU A 589 -16.82 20.99 -7.37
N ALA A 590 -16.44 21.85 -8.32
CA ALA A 590 -15.37 22.84 -8.16
C ALA A 590 -15.64 23.86 -7.03
N SER A 591 -16.90 24.23 -6.85
CA SER A 591 -17.35 25.21 -5.86
C SER A 591 -17.57 24.61 -4.46
N SER A 592 -17.79 23.30 -4.36
CA SER A 592 -18.33 22.62 -3.18
C SER A 592 -17.30 22.38 -2.07
N ASP A 593 -17.63 22.80 -0.84
CA ASP A 593 -16.84 22.49 0.37
C ASP A 593 -16.96 21.02 0.80
N ALA A 594 -17.99 20.29 0.36
CA ALA A 594 -18.08 18.85 0.52
C ALA A 594 -16.94 18.14 -0.22
N VAL A 595 -16.65 18.55 -1.46
CA VAL A 595 -15.54 18.00 -2.26
C VAL A 595 -14.19 18.29 -1.64
N ARG A 596 -13.99 19.51 -1.13
CA ARG A 596 -12.76 19.91 -0.42
C ARG A 596 -12.56 19.08 0.86
N SER A 597 -13.62 18.86 1.63
CA SER A 597 -13.59 18.08 2.87
C SER A 597 -13.39 16.58 2.61
N CYS A 598 -14.05 16.04 1.59
CA CYS A 598 -13.94 14.64 1.18
C CYS A 598 -12.52 14.30 0.67
N LEU A 599 -11.94 15.16 -0.17
CA LEU A 599 -10.56 15.03 -0.63
C LEU A 599 -9.55 15.11 0.55
N VAL A 600 -9.81 15.93 1.57
CA VAL A 600 -9.01 15.95 2.80
C VAL A 600 -9.08 14.59 3.53
N ARG A 601 -10.27 13.98 3.70
CA ARG A 601 -10.41 12.64 4.31
C ARG A 601 -9.59 11.58 3.56
N TYR A 602 -9.68 11.54 2.23
CA TYR A 602 -8.94 10.53 1.46
C TYR A 602 -7.43 10.75 1.55
N TRP A 603 -6.95 11.99 1.54
CA TRP A 603 -5.53 12.29 1.73
C TRP A 603 -5.02 11.96 3.14
N THR A 604 -5.76 12.29 4.21
CA THR A 604 -5.36 11.94 5.59
C THR A 604 -5.38 10.43 5.80
N TYR A 605 -6.37 9.74 5.24
CA TYR A 605 -6.40 8.27 5.20
C TYR A 605 -5.14 7.70 4.55
N PHE A 606 -4.80 8.14 3.32
CA PHE A 606 -3.61 7.70 2.59
C PHE A 606 -2.30 7.96 3.36
N ALA A 607 -2.17 9.12 4.03
CA ALA A 607 -0.99 9.46 4.83
C ALA A 607 -0.88 8.59 6.10
N TYR A 608 -1.97 8.45 6.85
CA TYR A 608 -1.96 7.90 8.21
C TYR A 608 -2.29 6.40 8.30
N GLY A 609 -2.93 5.82 7.28
CA GLY A 609 -3.27 4.40 7.27
C GLY A 609 -4.47 4.02 8.14
N ARG A 610 -5.32 4.98 8.54
CA ARG A 610 -6.51 4.74 9.38
C ARG A 610 -7.50 5.87 9.18
N ASP A 611 -8.80 5.61 9.25
CA ASP A 611 -9.83 6.66 9.42
C ASP A 611 -10.82 6.37 10.56
N GLN A 612 -10.49 5.42 11.45
CA GLN A 612 -11.26 5.08 12.64
C GLN A 612 -10.54 5.54 13.93
N TRP A 613 -10.89 6.72 14.45
CA TRP A 613 -10.69 7.09 15.87
C TRP A 613 -11.58 8.28 16.27
N ALA A 614 -11.85 8.41 17.56
CA ALA A 614 -12.87 9.31 18.11
C ALA A 614 -12.63 10.83 17.92
N GLN A 615 -11.40 11.26 17.59
CA GLN A 615 -11.06 12.67 17.33
C GLN A 615 -10.43 12.90 15.95
N LYS A 616 -10.75 12.06 14.96
CA LYS A 616 -10.19 12.20 13.60
C LYS A 616 -10.47 13.55 12.95
N GLU A 617 -11.67 14.07 13.19
CA GLU A 617 -12.13 15.33 12.62
C GLU A 617 -11.36 16.55 13.15
N CYS A 618 -10.72 16.47 14.32
CA CYS A 618 -9.78 17.50 14.77
C CYS A 618 -8.56 17.64 13.84
N ASN A 619 -8.12 16.53 13.23
CA ASN A 619 -7.00 16.52 12.29
C ASN A 619 -7.47 16.94 10.90
N HIS A 620 -8.69 16.54 10.48
CA HIS A 620 -9.31 17.06 9.26
C HIS A 620 -9.53 18.58 9.34
N ASP A 621 -10.00 19.12 10.45
CA ASP A 621 -10.16 20.56 10.68
C ASP A 621 -8.84 21.33 10.60
N SER A 622 -7.76 20.76 11.17
CA SER A 622 -6.41 21.33 11.05
C SER A 622 -5.97 21.44 9.59
N VAL A 623 -6.14 20.37 8.80
CA VAL A 623 -5.78 20.33 7.37
C VAL A 623 -6.68 21.27 6.56
N ARG A 624 -8.00 21.24 6.77
CA ARG A 624 -8.98 22.12 6.09
C ARG A 624 -8.66 23.60 6.36
N ARG A 625 -8.32 23.96 7.61
CA ARG A 625 -7.94 25.33 7.98
C ARG A 625 -6.73 25.80 7.21
N GLU A 626 -5.64 25.04 7.22
CA GLU A 626 -4.42 25.43 6.52
C GLU A 626 -4.59 25.49 4.99
N ALA A 627 -5.31 24.53 4.42
CA ALA A 627 -5.64 24.53 2.99
C ALA A 627 -6.51 25.76 2.64
N SER A 628 -7.50 26.10 3.46
CA SER A 628 -8.37 27.27 3.25
C SER A 628 -7.60 28.59 3.24
N ASN A 629 -6.63 28.78 4.15
CA ASN A 629 -5.73 29.93 4.19
C ASN A 629 -4.88 30.08 2.91
N ASN A 630 -4.71 29.00 2.15
CA ASN A 630 -3.92 28.92 0.92
C ASN A 630 -4.78 28.56 -0.31
N GLY A 631 -6.07 28.93 -0.28
CA GLY A 631 -7.01 28.81 -1.41
C GLY A 631 -7.33 27.39 -1.87
N TYR A 632 -7.10 26.39 -1.02
CA TYR A 632 -7.19 24.96 -1.35
C TYR A 632 -6.36 24.58 -2.59
N THR A 633 -5.13 25.11 -2.70
CA THR A 633 -4.11 24.53 -3.59
C THR A 633 -3.80 23.09 -3.18
N LEU A 634 -3.58 22.19 -4.13
CA LEU A 634 -3.36 20.76 -3.81
C LEU A 634 -2.11 20.56 -2.93
N LYS A 635 -1.07 21.39 -3.11
CA LYS A 635 0.10 21.42 -2.21
C LYS A 635 -0.28 21.81 -0.78
N SER A 636 -1.18 22.77 -0.57
CA SER A 636 -1.58 23.19 0.79
C SER A 636 -2.34 22.11 1.57
N ILE A 637 -3.02 21.18 0.89
CA ILE A 637 -3.59 19.99 1.54
C ILE A 637 -2.46 19.08 2.03
N LEU A 638 -1.40 18.86 1.22
CA LEU A 638 -0.23 18.10 1.65
C LEU A 638 0.50 18.78 2.83
N THR A 639 0.73 20.10 2.79
CA THR A 639 1.37 20.84 3.88
C THR A 639 0.55 20.73 5.17
N GLY A 640 -0.78 20.92 5.10
CA GLY A 640 -1.67 20.76 6.26
C GLY A 640 -1.64 19.37 6.90
N ILE A 641 -1.35 18.31 6.12
CA ILE A 641 -1.18 16.93 6.62
C ILE A 641 0.16 16.75 7.34
N LEU A 642 1.21 17.45 6.90
CA LEU A 642 2.53 17.46 7.55
C LEU A 642 2.54 18.31 8.83
N HIS A 643 1.72 19.37 8.88
CA HIS A 643 1.60 20.30 10.01
C HIS A 643 0.56 19.85 11.06
N ALA A 644 -0.42 19.04 10.66
CA ALA A 644 -1.45 18.52 11.57
C ALA A 644 -0.84 17.77 12.78
N PRO A 645 -1.48 17.84 13.97
CA PRO A 645 -0.97 17.21 15.19
C PRO A 645 -0.63 15.71 15.03
N HIS A 646 -1.46 14.96 14.32
CA HIS A 646 -1.22 13.53 14.06
C HIS A 646 -0.10 13.25 13.03
N PHE A 647 0.62 14.24 12.50
CA PHE A 647 1.90 13.97 11.84
C PHE A 647 3.05 13.74 12.83
N THR A 648 3.07 14.46 13.96
CA THR A 648 4.21 14.49 14.91
C THR A 648 3.87 14.02 16.33
N ARG A 649 2.59 13.88 16.68
CA ARG A 649 2.11 13.51 18.03
C ARG A 649 1.10 12.36 17.97
N ARG A 650 0.96 11.61 19.06
CA ARG A 650 0.01 10.50 19.23
C ARG A 650 -0.64 10.57 20.62
N VAL A 651 -1.87 10.07 20.77
CA VAL A 651 -2.45 9.76 22.10
C VAL A 651 -2.27 8.26 22.42
N GLN A 652 -2.36 7.89 23.70
CA GLN A 652 -2.58 6.49 24.05
C GLN A 652 -3.91 6.01 23.45
N ASP A 653 -3.92 4.80 22.87
CA ASP A 653 -5.15 4.17 22.36
C ASP A 653 -6.09 3.84 23.54
N GLN A 654 -7.41 3.92 23.31
CA GLN A 654 -8.45 3.95 24.36
C GLN A 654 -9.02 2.58 24.73
#